data_AF-A0AAU7VUP3-F1
#
_entry.id   AF-A0AAU7VUP3-F1
#
_cell.length_a   1.000
_cell.length_b   1.000
_cell.length_c   1.000
_cell.angle_alpha   90.00
_cell.angle_beta   90.00
_cell.angle_gamma   90.00
#
_symmetry.space_group_name_H-M   'P 1'
#
loop_
_entity.id
_entity.type
_entity.pdbx_description
1 polymer ?
#
loop_
_entity_poly.entity_id
_entity_poly.type
_entity_poly.pdbx_seq_one_letter_code
_entity_poly.pdbx_strand_id
1 'polypeptide(L)'
;MNRRARGIPHTSQATAFPLGGIGTGNVSIGARGELRDWEFENLPDKGRRNPHSFFAIHAAPEGGTPVTRVLEARLTGRHDADAGYAFDQLAGLPRLDGATLHGEYPVVDVDFTDAVLPVEVSLHAFTPLVPLDADDSGIPAAVLRYRVTNPGAVPVAVTVVGSVSHTAGRGAAGPDAPWGMRATQTVRWRDDGDVRGLDFGIDLPQDDPGYGTLSLTTTDAATTAKPQWVTSYWPDGARLFWNDLTDDGLLAPEPRLTLEDRPRGLFAELDESGSLSSSKGAPLTEEQMLAKLPRLRTGSLGVVHTLAPGEARGFEFVLAWSFPNRRRGWHGHIVFADPPEDGPLSPIVRNHYATLWPDAWAAATHLHRELPALEEATDAFVEALYGSSLDPVLVDAIGANIAAARSTTGFVLESPNPELGEGPVFAAWEGSFDHGGSCEGTCTHVWSYAQTLAWLFPSLERSARRVEYLLETDGEGAQKFRGNRIFGGPAWFMAPAVDGQLGTLLRLHREWRFSGDDEFLRELWPAASRTLDYAIREWDRDGDGLLDGEMHNTYDIEFHGAEPLANGVYLAALRAGVRMAERLGEQERARAWSTRADHVAAAMDETLWNGEYYRQVIDDADAHRYQYGEGVLSDQLLGQFHAYVNGLGHILPVERVESALAAIVAHNHRDDLSAHESTQRVYALNDEGGLLLASWPNGGRPAIPFVYSDEVWTGVEHQVAASLLFAGRYDDALLVERTLRARYDGGHRSPWNEIECGNHYARSLASWALLLGATGAQWDAPTGVLSFAPCASTSSATQGGGSGTQGTERFLFTTGTGWGRVEIDRDALTLHLDGGELDIADLQLHGRSLGLGIRLRASESQRFPLTTTPTPEAS
;
A
#
# COMPACT_ATOMS: atom_id res chain seq x y z
N MET A 1 -3.19 7.06 -22.90
CA MET A 1 -1.86 7.31 -22.32
C MET A 1 -0.81 6.52 -23.09
N ASN A 2 0.42 7.03 -23.20
CA ASN A 2 1.54 6.22 -23.67
C ASN A 2 1.99 5.36 -22.49
N ARG A 3 2.04 4.03 -22.65
CA ARG A 3 2.50 3.13 -21.58
C ARG A 3 3.98 3.33 -21.32
N ARG A 4 4.35 3.62 -20.08
CA ARG A 4 5.74 3.82 -19.64
C ARG A 4 6.23 2.61 -18.86
N ALA A 5 5.33 1.97 -18.10
CA ALA A 5 5.63 0.75 -17.38
C ALA A 5 6.03 -0.42 -18.31
N ARG A 6 7.00 -1.21 -17.84
CA ARG A 6 7.42 -2.46 -18.52
C ARG A 6 6.23 -3.42 -18.66
N GLY A 7 6.22 -4.20 -19.73
CA GLY A 7 5.24 -5.28 -19.90
C GLY A 7 5.62 -6.51 -19.09
N ILE A 8 4.68 -7.00 -18.28
CA ILE A 8 4.81 -8.23 -17.50
C ILE A 8 4.03 -9.34 -18.23
N PRO A 9 4.70 -10.41 -18.71
CA PRO A 9 4.03 -11.46 -19.46
C PRO A 9 3.16 -12.31 -18.55
N HIS A 10 2.05 -12.84 -19.09
CA HIS A 10 1.11 -13.73 -18.39
C HIS A 10 1.70 -14.98 -17.72
N THR A 11 2.96 -15.33 -18.01
CA THR A 11 3.70 -16.42 -17.35
C THR A 11 4.25 -16.04 -15.97
N SER A 12 4.17 -14.77 -15.58
CA SER A 12 4.68 -14.21 -14.32
C SER A 12 3.69 -14.47 -13.18
N GLN A 13 3.79 -15.62 -12.53
CA GLN A 13 2.75 -16.14 -11.61
C GLN A 13 2.69 -15.42 -10.26
N ALA A 14 3.78 -14.76 -9.85
CA ALA A 14 3.82 -14.02 -8.58
C ALA A 14 3.16 -12.64 -8.69
N THR A 15 2.89 -12.15 -9.90
CA THR A 15 2.23 -10.87 -10.14
C THR A 15 0.83 -10.81 -9.51
N ALA A 16 0.63 -9.78 -8.69
CA ALA A 16 -0.65 -9.40 -8.10
C ALA A 16 -0.68 -7.87 -7.90
N PHE A 17 -1.51 -7.18 -8.69
CA PHE A 17 -1.75 -5.74 -8.62
C PHE A 17 -3.01 -5.47 -7.80
N PRO A 18 -2.94 -4.91 -6.58
CA PRO A 18 -4.12 -4.73 -5.74
C PRO A 18 -5.02 -3.59 -6.22
N LEU A 19 -6.33 -3.84 -6.22
CA LEU A 19 -7.41 -2.86 -6.42
C LEU A 19 -8.24 -2.77 -5.14
N GLY A 20 -8.28 -1.58 -4.54
CA GLY A 20 -9.00 -1.31 -3.29
C GLY A 20 -8.56 0.02 -2.67
N GLY A 21 -9.46 0.67 -1.97
CA GLY A 21 -9.19 1.90 -1.21
C GLY A 21 -8.39 1.64 0.07
N ILE A 22 -7.90 2.72 0.68
CA ILE A 22 -7.23 2.67 1.98
C ILE A 22 -8.18 2.06 3.03
N GLY A 23 -7.79 0.94 3.64
CA GLY A 23 -8.57 0.30 4.69
C GLY A 23 -9.89 -0.33 4.23
N THR A 24 -10.03 -0.67 2.95
CA THR A 24 -11.25 -1.30 2.43
C THR A 24 -11.12 -2.80 2.23
N GLY A 25 -9.91 -3.37 2.33
CA GLY A 25 -9.61 -4.63 1.66
C GLY A 25 -9.44 -4.45 0.16
N ASN A 26 -9.03 -5.51 -0.55
CA ASN A 26 -8.69 -5.41 -1.97
C ASN A 26 -9.05 -6.70 -2.74
N VAL A 27 -9.03 -6.59 -4.07
CA VAL A 27 -8.91 -7.72 -5.01
C VAL A 27 -7.76 -7.41 -5.95
N SER A 28 -6.92 -8.40 -6.27
CA SER A 28 -5.75 -8.19 -7.12
C SER A 28 -5.97 -8.67 -8.55
N ILE A 29 -5.30 -8.02 -9.52
CA ILE A 29 -5.17 -8.51 -10.90
C ILE A 29 -3.83 -9.23 -11.08
N GLY A 30 -3.87 -10.47 -11.56
CA GLY A 30 -2.69 -11.25 -11.93
C GLY A 30 -2.21 -10.97 -13.36
N ALA A 31 -1.02 -11.46 -13.72
CA ALA A 31 -0.43 -11.24 -15.05
C ALA A 31 -1.25 -11.81 -16.21
N ARG A 32 -2.19 -12.75 -15.95
CA ARG A 32 -3.08 -13.28 -16.98
C ARG A 32 -4.33 -12.43 -17.16
N GLY A 33 -4.52 -11.38 -16.36
CA GLY A 33 -5.75 -10.60 -16.27
C GLY A 33 -6.80 -11.20 -15.32
N GLU A 34 -6.46 -12.24 -14.56
CA GLU A 34 -7.37 -12.87 -13.60
C GLU A 34 -7.51 -12.08 -12.30
N LEU A 35 -8.69 -12.13 -11.68
CA LEU A 35 -8.90 -11.62 -10.33
C LEU A 35 -8.47 -12.66 -9.29
N ARG A 36 -7.58 -12.28 -8.37
CA ARG A 36 -6.99 -13.11 -7.32
C ARG A 36 -6.90 -12.35 -5.99
N ASP A 37 -6.49 -13.03 -4.93
CA ASP A 37 -6.23 -12.45 -3.61
C ASP A 37 -7.43 -11.60 -3.14
N TRP A 38 -8.60 -12.26 -3.02
CA TRP A 38 -9.88 -11.62 -2.68
C TRP A 38 -9.97 -11.31 -1.18
N GLU A 39 -9.47 -10.15 -0.76
CA GLU A 39 -9.29 -9.73 0.64
C GLU A 39 -10.34 -8.69 1.10
N PHE A 40 -11.61 -8.86 0.70
CA PHE A 40 -12.67 -7.85 0.92
C PHE A 40 -13.03 -7.54 2.38
N GLU A 41 -12.76 -8.46 3.31
CA GLU A 41 -12.98 -8.21 4.74
C GLU A 41 -11.94 -7.28 5.37
N ASN A 42 -11.03 -6.73 4.55
CA ASN A 42 -9.90 -5.92 5.01
C ASN A 42 -9.03 -6.70 6.02
N LEU A 43 -8.81 -7.98 5.72
CA LEU A 43 -7.96 -8.91 6.46
C LEU A 43 -7.10 -9.69 5.47
N PRO A 44 -5.82 -9.97 5.81
CA PRO A 44 -4.95 -10.74 4.92
C PRO A 44 -5.52 -12.12 4.60
N ASP A 45 -5.55 -12.47 3.32
CA ASP A 45 -6.02 -13.75 2.80
C ASP A 45 -5.42 -14.03 1.40
N LYS A 46 -4.08 -14.01 1.31
CA LYS A 46 -3.32 -14.24 0.07
C LYS A 46 -3.59 -15.63 -0.51
N GLY A 47 -3.62 -15.70 -1.83
CA GLY A 47 -3.98 -16.90 -2.58
C GLY A 47 -5.47 -17.21 -2.57
N ARG A 48 -6.29 -16.45 -1.85
CA ARG A 48 -7.73 -16.69 -1.80
C ARG A 48 -8.37 -16.49 -3.16
N ARG A 49 -9.17 -17.48 -3.56
CA ARG A 49 -9.99 -17.44 -4.77
C ARG A 49 -11.44 -17.14 -4.42
N ASN A 50 -12.08 -16.32 -5.24
CA ASN A 50 -13.54 -16.22 -5.24
C ASN A 50 -14.11 -17.16 -6.31
N PRO A 51 -14.95 -18.13 -5.94
CA PRO A 51 -15.47 -19.17 -6.84
C PRO A 51 -16.28 -18.58 -7.99
N HIS A 52 -16.20 -19.16 -9.19
CA HIS A 52 -17.05 -18.76 -10.34
C HIS A 52 -17.01 -17.25 -10.67
N SER A 53 -15.98 -16.53 -10.21
CA SER A 53 -15.80 -15.10 -10.42
C SER A 53 -14.79 -14.85 -11.53
N PHE A 54 -15.23 -14.30 -12.65
CA PHE A 54 -14.42 -14.04 -13.85
C PHE A 54 -15.16 -13.10 -14.80
N PHE A 55 -14.44 -12.55 -15.78
CA PHE A 55 -15.04 -11.86 -16.91
C PHE A 55 -14.93 -12.71 -18.19
N ALA A 56 -15.89 -12.57 -19.10
CA ALA A 56 -15.93 -13.28 -20.38
C ALA A 56 -16.40 -12.36 -21.51
N ILE A 57 -16.04 -12.71 -22.74
CA ILE A 57 -16.48 -12.06 -23.96
C ILE A 57 -17.15 -13.07 -24.89
N HIS A 58 -18.26 -12.68 -25.50
CA HIS A 58 -18.84 -13.32 -26.67
C HIS A 58 -18.79 -12.34 -27.83
N ALA A 59 -18.17 -12.73 -28.95
CA ALA A 59 -18.04 -11.89 -30.14
C ALA A 59 -18.54 -12.66 -31.38
N ALA A 60 -19.59 -12.15 -32.01
CA ALA A 60 -20.29 -12.74 -33.14
C ALA A 60 -20.23 -11.81 -34.37
N PRO A 61 -19.29 -12.05 -35.32
CA PRO A 61 -19.20 -11.29 -36.56
C PRO A 61 -20.39 -11.64 -37.47
N GLU A 62 -20.93 -10.64 -38.17
CA GLU A 62 -22.05 -10.83 -39.09
C GLU A 62 -21.72 -11.89 -40.15
N GLY A 63 -22.51 -12.98 -40.19
CA GLY A 63 -22.31 -14.10 -41.11
C GLY A 63 -21.08 -14.98 -40.82
N GLY A 64 -20.39 -14.77 -39.70
CA GLY A 64 -19.26 -15.58 -39.25
C GLY A 64 -19.58 -16.48 -38.05
N THR A 65 -18.56 -17.16 -37.53
CA THR A 65 -18.69 -18.04 -36.35
C THR A 65 -18.46 -17.23 -35.06
N PRO A 66 -19.37 -17.29 -34.08
CA PRO A 66 -19.17 -16.63 -32.81
C PRO A 66 -18.04 -17.26 -31.99
N VAL A 67 -17.36 -16.45 -31.20
CA VAL A 67 -16.26 -16.86 -30.32
C VAL A 67 -16.54 -16.39 -28.91
N THR A 68 -16.59 -17.33 -27.96
CA THR A 68 -16.70 -17.04 -26.52
C THR A 68 -15.38 -17.37 -25.81
N ARG A 69 -14.90 -16.47 -24.96
CA ARG A 69 -13.68 -16.61 -24.15
C ARG A 69 -13.87 -16.07 -22.75
N VAL A 70 -13.26 -16.70 -21.77
CA VAL A 70 -12.94 -16.03 -20.51
C VAL A 70 -11.85 -14.99 -20.79
N LEU A 71 -12.02 -13.76 -20.29
CA LEU A 71 -11.12 -12.63 -20.45
C LEU A 71 -9.91 -12.73 -19.50
N GLU A 72 -9.23 -13.86 -19.62
CA GLU A 72 -7.98 -14.20 -18.95
C GLU A 72 -7.09 -14.92 -19.98
N ALA A 73 -5.77 -14.77 -19.89
CA ALA A 73 -4.86 -15.66 -20.58
C ALA A 73 -4.96 -17.10 -20.02
N ARG A 74 -4.58 -18.07 -20.85
CA ARG A 74 -4.52 -19.49 -20.48
C ARG A 74 -3.84 -19.71 -19.12
N LEU A 75 -4.36 -20.67 -18.36
CA LEU A 75 -3.78 -21.08 -17.09
C LEU A 75 -2.32 -21.48 -17.28
N THR A 76 -1.46 -20.86 -16.47
CA THR A 76 -0.03 -21.18 -16.39
C THR A 76 0.25 -21.85 -15.05
N GLY A 77 1.25 -22.73 -15.01
CA GLY A 77 1.71 -23.36 -13.77
C GLY A 77 1.36 -24.83 -13.69
N ARG A 78 0.94 -25.26 -12.50
CA ARG A 78 0.84 -26.69 -12.16
C ARG A 78 -0.44 -27.33 -12.74
N HIS A 79 -0.29 -28.46 -13.44
CA HIS A 79 -1.39 -29.24 -14.03
C HIS A 79 -1.59 -30.63 -13.39
N ASP A 80 -0.80 -30.99 -12.37
CA ASP A 80 -0.74 -32.32 -11.76
C ASP A 80 -1.46 -32.39 -10.40
N ALA A 81 -2.46 -31.52 -10.15
CA ALA A 81 -3.32 -31.64 -8.98
C ALA A 81 -3.99 -33.02 -8.93
N ASP A 82 -4.05 -33.62 -7.75
CA ASP A 82 -4.49 -35.00 -7.50
C ASP A 82 -5.93 -35.29 -7.94
N ALA A 83 -6.81 -34.28 -7.90
CA ALA A 83 -8.16 -34.30 -8.44
C ALA A 83 -8.36 -33.41 -9.69
N GLY A 84 -7.28 -32.94 -10.31
CA GLY A 84 -7.31 -31.90 -11.33
C GLY A 84 -7.69 -30.52 -10.77
N TYR A 85 -8.11 -29.61 -11.66
CA TYR A 85 -8.61 -28.29 -11.24
C TYR A 85 -10.00 -28.41 -10.60
N ALA A 86 -10.21 -27.69 -9.50
CA ALA A 86 -11.51 -27.65 -8.82
C ALA A 86 -12.59 -27.05 -9.73
N PHE A 87 -13.85 -27.52 -9.56
CA PHE A 87 -14.96 -27.10 -10.42
C PHE A 87 -15.19 -25.59 -10.42
N ASP A 88 -14.98 -24.96 -9.28
CA ASP A 88 -15.15 -23.52 -9.07
C ASP A 88 -14.15 -22.64 -9.84
N GLN A 89 -13.01 -23.20 -10.26
CA GLN A 89 -11.99 -22.50 -11.06
C GLN A 89 -12.35 -22.43 -12.55
N LEU A 90 -13.29 -23.27 -13.02
CA LEU A 90 -13.73 -23.29 -14.40
C LEU A 90 -12.57 -23.39 -15.42
N ALA A 91 -11.55 -24.18 -15.06
CA ALA A 91 -10.32 -24.32 -15.83
C ALA A 91 -10.53 -24.87 -17.25
N GLY A 92 -11.62 -25.60 -17.47
CA GLY A 92 -12.01 -26.13 -18.78
C GLY A 92 -12.66 -25.11 -19.73
N LEU A 93 -13.00 -23.91 -19.26
CA LEU A 93 -13.54 -22.86 -20.14
C LEU A 93 -12.44 -22.27 -21.03
N PRO A 94 -12.72 -21.99 -22.31
CA PRO A 94 -11.72 -21.45 -23.24
C PRO A 94 -11.30 -20.04 -22.80
N ARG A 95 -9.99 -19.81 -22.86
CA ARG A 95 -9.30 -18.57 -22.46
C ARG A 95 -8.49 -18.02 -23.62
N LEU A 96 -8.09 -16.77 -23.52
CA LEU A 96 -7.29 -16.06 -24.52
C LEU A 96 -5.87 -16.66 -24.60
N ASP A 97 -5.21 -16.53 -25.75
CA ASP A 97 -3.89 -17.14 -25.98
C ASP A 97 -2.82 -16.58 -25.03
N GLY A 98 -2.83 -15.28 -24.77
CA GLY A 98 -1.86 -14.62 -23.91
C GLY A 98 -2.31 -13.24 -23.43
N ALA A 99 -1.62 -12.73 -22.42
CA ALA A 99 -1.78 -11.38 -21.91
C ALA A 99 -0.43 -10.72 -21.58
N THR A 100 -0.41 -9.39 -21.59
CA THR A 100 0.68 -8.55 -21.08
C THR A 100 0.12 -7.49 -20.16
N LEU A 101 0.58 -7.47 -18.91
CA LEU A 101 0.16 -6.52 -17.88
C LEU A 101 1.13 -5.34 -17.81
N HIS A 102 0.61 -4.13 -17.68
CA HIS A 102 1.36 -2.89 -17.46
C HIS A 102 0.75 -2.17 -16.25
N GLY A 103 1.54 -1.93 -15.20
CA GLY A 103 1.04 -1.27 -13.99
C GLY A 103 1.75 0.03 -13.70
N GLU A 104 0.97 1.10 -13.58
CA GLU A 104 1.36 2.44 -13.14
C GLU A 104 0.46 2.78 -11.95
N TYR A 105 0.83 2.31 -10.75
CA TYR A 105 -0.07 2.28 -9.60
C TYR A 105 -0.66 3.67 -9.29
N PRO A 106 -1.99 3.81 -9.19
CA PRO A 106 -3.02 2.79 -8.96
C PRO A 106 -3.73 2.26 -10.22
N VAL A 107 -3.20 2.51 -11.41
CA VAL A 107 -3.76 2.09 -12.69
C VAL A 107 -3.05 0.85 -13.23
N VAL A 108 -3.81 -0.08 -13.79
CA VAL A 108 -3.29 -1.26 -14.48
C VAL A 108 -4.00 -1.47 -15.81
N ASP A 109 -3.20 -1.68 -16.85
CA ASP A 109 -3.67 -2.09 -18.17
C ASP A 109 -3.27 -3.55 -18.43
N VAL A 110 -4.15 -4.30 -19.09
CA VAL A 110 -3.85 -5.64 -19.60
C VAL A 110 -4.21 -5.73 -21.07
N ASP A 111 -3.21 -5.99 -21.91
CA ASP A 111 -3.45 -6.34 -23.31
C ASP A 111 -3.68 -7.83 -23.43
N PHE A 112 -4.73 -8.19 -24.16
CA PHE A 112 -4.99 -9.57 -24.48
C PHE A 112 -4.68 -9.88 -25.94
N THR A 113 -4.29 -11.12 -26.18
CA THR A 113 -4.03 -11.66 -27.53
C THR A 113 -4.78 -12.99 -27.67
N ASP A 114 -5.50 -13.15 -28.77
CA ASP A 114 -6.13 -14.42 -29.16
C ASP A 114 -6.28 -14.43 -30.68
N ALA A 115 -5.80 -15.49 -31.33
CA ALA A 115 -5.73 -15.55 -32.80
C ALA A 115 -7.09 -15.76 -33.47
N VAL A 116 -8.12 -16.18 -32.73
CA VAL A 116 -9.44 -16.52 -33.29
C VAL A 116 -10.54 -15.58 -32.85
N LEU A 117 -10.32 -14.79 -31.79
CA LEU A 117 -11.24 -13.73 -31.38
C LEU A 117 -11.33 -12.67 -32.51
N PRO A 118 -12.52 -12.36 -33.04
CA PRO A 118 -12.68 -11.45 -34.19
C PRO A 118 -12.57 -9.96 -33.81
N VAL A 119 -12.18 -9.66 -32.57
CA VAL A 119 -12.03 -8.32 -31.99
C VAL A 119 -10.75 -8.26 -31.18
N GLU A 120 -10.18 -7.07 -31.05
CA GLU A 120 -9.09 -6.79 -30.12
C GLU A 120 -9.70 -6.38 -28.78
N VAL A 121 -9.13 -6.84 -27.66
CA VAL A 121 -9.62 -6.51 -26.32
C VAL A 121 -8.45 -6.18 -25.38
N SER A 122 -8.64 -5.16 -24.56
CA SER A 122 -7.75 -4.80 -23.45
C SER A 122 -8.58 -4.46 -22.21
N LEU A 123 -8.00 -4.62 -21.02
CA LEU A 123 -8.57 -4.15 -19.76
C LEU A 123 -7.81 -2.90 -19.30
N HIS A 124 -8.55 -1.90 -18.85
CA HIS A 124 -8.06 -0.78 -18.06
C HIS A 124 -8.77 -0.84 -16.70
N ALA A 125 -8.02 -0.94 -15.61
CA ALA A 125 -8.58 -1.07 -14.27
C ALA A 125 -7.84 -0.21 -13.25
N PHE A 126 -8.60 0.32 -12.28
CA PHE A 126 -8.05 1.14 -11.21
C PHE A 126 -9.03 1.24 -10.03
N THR A 127 -8.52 1.64 -8.88
CA THR A 127 -9.33 2.26 -7.81
C THR A 127 -8.85 3.69 -7.65
N PRO A 128 -9.75 4.69 -7.60
CA PRO A 128 -9.37 6.09 -7.47
C PRO A 128 -8.31 6.34 -6.40
N LEU A 129 -7.38 7.24 -6.71
CA LEU A 129 -6.40 7.78 -5.78
C LEU A 129 -6.32 9.29 -6.00
N VAL A 130 -6.73 10.04 -4.99
CA VAL A 130 -6.73 11.49 -4.98
C VAL A 130 -5.82 11.92 -3.83
N PRO A 131 -4.59 12.40 -4.11
CA PRO A 131 -3.71 12.89 -3.05
C PRO A 131 -4.40 13.96 -2.19
N LEU A 132 -4.13 13.89 -0.88
CA LEU A 132 -4.71 14.68 0.20
C LEU A 132 -6.18 14.37 0.54
N ASP A 133 -6.86 13.51 -0.24
CA ASP A 133 -8.21 13.04 0.04
C ASP A 133 -8.21 11.54 0.37
N ALA A 134 -8.14 11.25 1.68
CA ALA A 134 -8.12 9.88 2.18
C ALA A 134 -9.49 9.19 2.05
N ASP A 135 -10.58 9.96 2.00
CA ASP A 135 -11.94 9.42 1.89
C ASP A 135 -12.18 8.95 0.46
N ASP A 136 -11.96 9.81 -0.55
CA ASP A 136 -12.09 9.43 -1.98
C ASP A 136 -11.07 8.36 -2.41
N SER A 137 -9.87 8.37 -1.81
CA SER A 137 -8.88 7.29 -1.98
C SER A 137 -9.19 6.02 -1.18
N GLY A 138 -10.19 6.10 -0.30
CA GLY A 138 -10.70 5.06 0.60
C GLY A 138 -11.97 4.37 0.09
N ILE A 139 -12.31 4.52 -1.20
CA ILE A 139 -13.52 3.91 -1.76
C ILE A 139 -13.39 2.37 -1.91
N PRO A 140 -14.35 1.57 -1.40
CA PRO A 140 -14.27 0.10 -1.42
C PRO A 140 -14.76 -0.48 -2.76
N ALA A 141 -14.12 -0.06 -3.86
CA ALA A 141 -14.53 -0.43 -5.20
C ALA A 141 -13.36 -0.47 -6.20
N ALA A 142 -13.58 -1.10 -7.34
CA ALA A 142 -12.66 -1.14 -8.47
C ALA A 142 -13.42 -0.90 -9.78
N VAL A 143 -12.85 -0.08 -10.65
CA VAL A 143 -13.33 0.12 -12.04
C VAL A 143 -12.63 -0.92 -12.92
N LEU A 144 -13.41 -1.64 -13.73
CA LEU A 144 -12.92 -2.57 -14.75
C LEU A 144 -13.53 -2.17 -16.09
N ARG A 145 -12.73 -1.57 -16.96
CA ARG A 145 -13.17 -1.11 -18.29
C ARG A 145 -12.50 -1.93 -19.38
N TYR A 146 -13.25 -2.80 -20.03
CA TYR A 146 -12.78 -3.55 -21.18
C TYR A 146 -12.96 -2.71 -22.45
N ARG A 147 -11.88 -2.38 -23.13
CA ARG A 147 -11.93 -1.71 -24.43
C ARG A 147 -11.91 -2.77 -25.53
N VAL A 148 -12.95 -2.81 -26.35
CA VAL A 148 -13.07 -3.76 -27.46
C VAL A 148 -13.06 -2.98 -28.77
N THR A 149 -12.19 -3.38 -29.69
CA THR A 149 -12.06 -2.79 -31.03
C THR A 149 -12.38 -3.83 -32.08
N ASN A 150 -13.18 -3.47 -33.09
CA ASN A 150 -13.44 -4.32 -34.25
C ASN A 150 -12.46 -3.96 -35.38
N PRO A 151 -11.37 -4.73 -35.60
CA PRO A 151 -10.43 -4.47 -36.70
C PRO A 151 -10.95 -5.00 -38.05
N GLY A 152 -12.06 -5.73 -38.05
CA GLY A 152 -12.60 -6.42 -39.22
C GLY A 152 -13.38 -5.52 -40.18
N ALA A 153 -13.92 -6.14 -41.23
CA ALA A 153 -14.68 -5.45 -42.29
C ALA A 153 -16.21 -5.59 -42.15
N VAL A 154 -16.68 -6.37 -41.17
CA VAL A 154 -18.12 -6.59 -40.90
C VAL A 154 -18.46 -6.16 -39.48
N PRO A 155 -19.72 -5.79 -39.19
CA PRO A 155 -20.17 -5.57 -37.82
C PRO A 155 -19.98 -6.82 -36.95
N VAL A 156 -19.67 -6.61 -35.67
CA VAL A 156 -19.53 -7.68 -34.67
C VAL A 156 -20.44 -7.39 -33.49
N ALA A 157 -21.37 -8.29 -33.18
CA ALA A 157 -22.12 -8.25 -31.93
C ALA A 157 -21.21 -8.73 -30.79
N VAL A 158 -21.03 -7.92 -29.76
CA VAL A 158 -20.13 -8.16 -28.64
C VAL A 158 -20.90 -8.06 -27.34
N THR A 159 -20.76 -9.07 -26.49
CA THR A 159 -21.16 -9.03 -25.09
C THR A 159 -19.94 -9.26 -24.22
N VAL A 160 -19.67 -8.35 -23.27
CA VAL A 160 -18.75 -8.60 -22.17
C VAL A 160 -19.56 -8.87 -20.91
N VAL A 161 -19.25 -9.95 -20.19
CA VAL A 161 -19.97 -10.39 -18.99
C VAL A 161 -19.03 -10.51 -17.82
N GLY A 162 -19.38 -9.91 -16.68
CA GLY A 162 -18.77 -10.20 -15.38
C GLY A 162 -19.64 -11.19 -14.59
N SER A 163 -19.03 -12.26 -14.08
CA SER A 163 -19.62 -13.19 -13.13
C SER A 163 -18.93 -13.02 -11.78
N VAL A 164 -19.70 -13.01 -10.70
CA VAL A 164 -19.17 -12.89 -9.34
C VAL A 164 -20.00 -13.69 -8.34
N SER A 165 -19.32 -14.32 -7.37
CA SER A 165 -19.95 -14.94 -6.20
C SER A 165 -19.83 -14.09 -4.94
N HIS A 166 -20.88 -14.11 -4.11
CA HIS A 166 -20.86 -13.46 -2.78
C HIS A 166 -20.40 -14.42 -1.70
N THR A 167 -19.32 -14.07 -0.99
CA THR A 167 -18.68 -14.93 0.02
C THR A 167 -18.72 -14.36 1.45
N ALA A 168 -19.54 -13.33 1.70
CA ALA A 168 -19.79 -12.84 3.06
C ALA A 168 -20.35 -13.95 3.95
N GLY A 169 -20.03 -13.93 5.23
CA GLY A 169 -20.50 -14.91 6.22
C GLY A 169 -19.87 -16.30 6.12
N ARG A 170 -18.72 -16.47 5.47
CA ARG A 170 -17.98 -17.75 5.50
C ARG A 170 -17.51 -18.12 6.93
N GLY A 171 -17.46 -19.42 7.24
CA GLY A 171 -16.87 -19.97 8.47
C GLY A 171 -15.34 -20.15 8.39
N ALA A 172 -14.72 -20.64 9.47
CA ALA A 172 -13.28 -20.94 9.52
C ALA A 172 -12.89 -22.07 8.55
N ALA A 173 -11.65 -22.05 8.04
CA ALA A 173 -11.14 -23.08 7.15
C ALA A 173 -11.09 -24.46 7.85
N GLY A 174 -11.55 -25.52 7.17
CA GLY A 174 -11.52 -26.88 7.70
C GLY A 174 -12.06 -27.92 6.70
N PRO A 175 -11.75 -29.22 6.90
CA PRO A 175 -12.06 -30.31 5.96
C PRO A 175 -13.57 -30.54 5.71
N ASP A 176 -14.44 -29.96 6.54
CA ASP A 176 -15.90 -30.07 6.42
C ASP A 176 -16.57 -28.91 5.65
N ALA A 177 -15.81 -27.98 5.03
CA ALA A 177 -16.39 -26.84 4.34
C ALA A 177 -15.86 -26.68 2.91
N PRO A 178 -16.57 -27.16 1.87
CA PRO A 178 -16.41 -26.56 0.56
C PRO A 178 -17.09 -25.18 0.50
N TRP A 179 -18.20 -24.95 1.25
CA TRP A 179 -18.99 -23.70 1.24
C TRP A 179 -19.69 -23.40 2.58
N GLY A 180 -18.99 -23.49 3.71
CA GLY A 180 -19.55 -23.31 5.06
C GLY A 180 -20.03 -21.89 5.37
N MET A 181 -21.04 -21.39 4.66
CA MET A 181 -21.63 -20.08 4.87
C MET A 181 -22.54 -20.13 6.10
N ARG A 182 -22.29 -19.25 7.07
CA ARG A 182 -23.06 -19.10 8.31
C ARG A 182 -24.50 -18.66 8.04
N ALA A 183 -24.75 -17.98 6.92
CA ALA A 183 -26.06 -17.51 6.50
C ALA A 183 -26.28 -17.60 4.99
N THR A 184 -27.51 -17.36 4.56
CA THR A 184 -27.94 -17.39 3.16
C THR A 184 -27.58 -16.07 2.47
N GLN A 185 -26.84 -16.16 1.36
CA GLN A 185 -26.59 -15.03 0.47
C GLN A 185 -27.81 -14.81 -0.43
N THR A 186 -28.00 -13.56 -0.86
CA THR A 186 -29.03 -13.16 -1.81
C THR A 186 -28.40 -12.38 -2.95
N VAL A 187 -28.99 -12.48 -4.14
CA VAL A 187 -28.62 -11.65 -5.29
C VAL A 187 -29.89 -11.09 -5.88
N ARG A 188 -29.87 -9.81 -6.24
CA ARG A 188 -31.00 -9.13 -6.86
C ARG A 188 -30.51 -8.33 -8.04
N TRP A 189 -31.31 -8.33 -9.11
CA TRP A 189 -31.20 -7.31 -10.13
C TRP A 189 -31.73 -5.99 -9.56
N ARG A 190 -30.98 -4.91 -9.76
CA ARG A 190 -31.40 -3.55 -9.42
C ARG A 190 -31.06 -2.61 -10.56
N ASP A 191 -31.97 -1.69 -10.85
CA ASP A 191 -31.83 -0.66 -11.88
C ASP A 191 -32.48 0.61 -11.35
N ASP A 192 -31.66 1.59 -10.99
CA ASP A 192 -32.08 2.88 -10.45
C ASP A 192 -32.13 3.96 -11.57
N GLY A 193 -32.05 3.55 -12.85
CA GLY A 193 -31.98 4.44 -14.01
C GLY A 193 -30.55 4.80 -14.40
N ASP A 194 -29.82 5.47 -13.50
CA ASP A 194 -28.44 5.89 -13.76
C ASP A 194 -27.43 4.76 -13.57
N VAL A 195 -27.70 3.86 -12.61
CA VAL A 195 -26.86 2.71 -12.26
C VAL A 195 -27.72 1.46 -12.24
N ARG A 196 -27.21 0.37 -12.80
CA ARG A 196 -27.87 -0.94 -12.81
C ARG A 196 -26.89 -2.08 -12.65
N GLY A 197 -27.38 -3.22 -12.17
CA GLY A 197 -26.55 -4.41 -12.00
C GLY A 197 -27.05 -5.35 -10.92
N LEU A 198 -26.10 -6.03 -10.29
CA LEU A 198 -26.33 -7.05 -9.28
C LEU A 198 -26.00 -6.51 -7.89
N ASP A 199 -26.96 -6.64 -6.98
CA ASP A 199 -26.84 -6.30 -5.57
C ASP A 199 -26.86 -7.59 -4.74
N PHE A 200 -25.78 -7.83 -4.00
CA PHE A 200 -25.58 -9.02 -3.18
C PHE A 200 -25.64 -8.69 -1.69
N GLY A 201 -26.49 -9.41 -0.97
CA GLY A 201 -26.64 -9.29 0.47
C GLY A 201 -26.54 -10.62 1.20
N ILE A 202 -26.60 -10.58 2.53
CA ILE A 202 -26.58 -11.76 3.38
C ILE A 202 -27.56 -11.63 4.54
N ASP A 203 -28.19 -12.73 4.92
CA ASP A 203 -29.08 -12.82 6.08
C ASP A 203 -28.30 -12.97 7.40
N LEU A 204 -27.51 -11.95 7.73
CA LEU A 204 -26.86 -11.79 9.02
C LEU A 204 -27.29 -10.45 9.65
N PRO A 205 -27.33 -10.35 10.99
CA PRO A 205 -27.43 -9.06 11.67
C PRO A 205 -26.37 -8.08 11.18
N GLN A 206 -26.72 -6.80 11.06
CA GLN A 206 -25.79 -5.77 10.54
C GLN A 206 -24.57 -5.53 11.44
N ASP A 207 -24.64 -5.93 12.71
CA ASP A 207 -23.56 -5.88 13.69
C ASP A 207 -22.75 -7.20 13.78
N ASP A 208 -23.08 -8.21 12.97
CA ASP A 208 -22.29 -9.44 12.90
C ASP A 208 -20.94 -9.19 12.17
N PRO A 209 -19.79 -9.67 12.67
CA PRO A 209 -18.48 -9.50 12.04
C PRO A 209 -18.35 -10.05 10.61
N GLY A 210 -19.21 -10.97 10.17
CA GLY A 210 -19.24 -11.47 8.79
C GLY A 210 -20.40 -10.94 7.97
N TYR A 211 -21.12 -9.93 8.46
CA TYR A 211 -22.03 -9.14 7.62
C TYR A 211 -21.22 -8.41 6.54
N GLY A 212 -21.72 -8.46 5.31
CA GLY A 212 -21.13 -7.74 4.20
C GLY A 212 -21.99 -7.80 2.94
N THR A 213 -21.80 -6.81 2.08
CA THR A 213 -22.49 -6.66 0.79
C THR A 213 -21.48 -6.57 -0.34
N LEU A 214 -21.92 -6.91 -1.55
CA LEU A 214 -21.13 -6.86 -2.78
C LEU A 214 -22.02 -6.35 -3.90
N SER A 215 -21.45 -5.66 -4.88
CA SER A 215 -22.19 -5.23 -6.06
C SER A 215 -21.32 -5.27 -7.31
N LEU A 216 -21.93 -5.68 -8.43
CA LEU A 216 -21.34 -5.58 -9.76
C LEU A 216 -22.29 -4.74 -10.62
N THR A 217 -21.86 -3.55 -11.01
CA THR A 217 -22.74 -2.53 -11.60
C THR A 217 -22.16 -1.92 -12.88
N THR A 218 -23.02 -1.27 -13.65
CA THR A 218 -22.66 -0.49 -14.85
C THR A 218 -23.65 0.67 -15.02
N THR A 219 -23.25 1.69 -15.77
CA THR A 219 -24.12 2.79 -16.23
C THR A 219 -24.68 2.51 -17.63
N ASP A 220 -24.19 1.47 -18.33
CA ASP A 220 -24.65 1.15 -19.67
C ASP A 220 -26.12 0.68 -19.66
N ALA A 221 -26.92 1.22 -20.57
CA ALA A 221 -28.32 0.85 -20.69
C ALA A 221 -28.52 -0.48 -21.45
N ALA A 222 -27.59 -0.85 -22.33
CA ALA A 222 -27.65 -2.07 -23.12
C ALA A 222 -27.06 -3.24 -22.34
N THR A 223 -27.85 -3.76 -21.40
CA THR A 223 -27.44 -4.83 -20.48
C THR A 223 -28.20 -6.11 -20.68
N THR A 224 -27.57 -7.21 -20.31
CA THR A 224 -28.18 -8.53 -20.14
C THR A 224 -27.76 -9.09 -18.79
N ALA A 225 -28.58 -9.90 -18.13
CA ALA A 225 -28.25 -10.35 -16.79
C ALA A 225 -28.84 -11.73 -16.50
N LYS A 226 -28.06 -12.51 -15.77
CA LYS A 226 -28.52 -13.73 -15.07
C LYS A 226 -28.33 -13.48 -13.58
N PRO A 227 -29.33 -12.87 -12.90
CA PRO A 227 -29.14 -12.37 -11.54
C PRO A 227 -28.70 -13.45 -10.56
N GLN A 228 -29.16 -14.68 -10.75
CA GLN A 228 -28.75 -15.82 -9.97
C GLN A 228 -28.57 -17.03 -10.88
N TRP A 229 -27.41 -17.68 -10.76
CA TRP A 229 -27.15 -18.99 -11.35
C TRP A 229 -27.95 -20.07 -10.61
N VAL A 230 -28.24 -21.17 -11.30
CA VAL A 230 -28.74 -22.39 -10.66
C VAL A 230 -27.82 -22.79 -9.51
N THR A 231 -28.41 -23.06 -8.36
CA THR A 231 -27.73 -23.64 -7.19
C THR A 231 -27.97 -25.15 -7.19
N SER A 232 -26.91 -25.94 -7.31
CA SER A 232 -26.93 -27.41 -7.36
C SER A 232 -25.69 -27.98 -6.67
N TYR A 233 -25.70 -29.28 -6.36
CA TYR A 233 -24.53 -29.95 -5.79
C TYR A 233 -23.38 -30.08 -6.81
N TRP A 234 -23.75 -30.29 -8.08
CA TRP A 234 -22.84 -30.33 -9.21
C TRP A 234 -22.69 -28.94 -9.86
N PRO A 235 -21.66 -28.68 -10.67
CA PRO A 235 -21.42 -27.37 -11.29
C PRO A 235 -22.39 -27.06 -12.48
N ASP A 236 -23.68 -27.38 -12.33
CA ASP A 236 -24.68 -27.21 -13.39
C ASP A 236 -24.93 -25.73 -13.70
N GLY A 237 -24.93 -24.87 -12.67
CA GLY A 237 -25.08 -23.42 -12.85
C GLY A 237 -24.02 -22.82 -13.78
N ALA A 238 -22.77 -23.25 -13.65
CA ALA A 238 -21.69 -22.79 -14.53
C ALA A 238 -21.86 -23.29 -15.97
N ARG A 239 -22.33 -24.54 -16.14
CA ARG A 239 -22.60 -25.10 -17.46
C ARG A 239 -23.78 -24.40 -18.15
N LEU A 240 -24.86 -24.14 -17.42
CA LEU A 240 -26.04 -23.44 -17.94
C LEU A 240 -25.70 -21.99 -18.30
N PHE A 241 -24.98 -21.27 -17.44
CA PHE A 241 -24.45 -19.96 -17.76
C PHE A 241 -23.65 -19.95 -19.07
N TRP A 242 -22.69 -20.86 -19.19
CA TRP A 242 -21.83 -20.89 -20.37
C TRP A 242 -22.62 -21.22 -21.65
N ASN A 243 -23.57 -22.15 -21.59
CA ASN A 243 -24.43 -22.49 -22.72
C ASN A 243 -25.24 -21.27 -23.18
N ASP A 244 -25.89 -20.58 -22.25
CA ASP A 244 -26.71 -19.38 -22.50
C ASP A 244 -25.88 -18.31 -23.20
N LEU A 245 -24.74 -17.94 -22.61
CA LEU A 245 -23.83 -16.94 -23.19
C LEU A 245 -23.31 -17.35 -24.59
N THR A 246 -23.05 -18.64 -24.83
CA THR A 246 -22.54 -19.09 -26.13
C THR A 246 -23.59 -19.19 -27.23
N ASP A 247 -24.87 -19.27 -26.88
CA ASP A 247 -25.96 -19.48 -27.84
C ASP A 247 -26.15 -18.23 -28.71
N ASP A 248 -26.33 -17.08 -28.06
CA ASP A 248 -26.60 -15.80 -28.74
C ASP A 248 -25.87 -14.59 -28.14
N GLY A 249 -25.01 -14.80 -27.13
CA GLY A 249 -24.33 -13.72 -26.42
C GLY A 249 -25.18 -13.02 -25.37
N LEU A 250 -26.40 -13.47 -25.12
CA LEU A 250 -27.31 -12.91 -24.12
C LEU A 250 -27.45 -13.84 -22.92
N LEU A 251 -28.03 -13.31 -21.85
CA LEU A 251 -28.29 -14.02 -20.60
C LEU A 251 -29.78 -13.92 -20.26
N ALA A 252 -30.41 -15.09 -20.12
CA ALA A 252 -31.77 -15.20 -19.60
C ALA A 252 -31.75 -15.45 -18.07
N PRO A 253 -32.72 -14.91 -17.32
CA PRO A 253 -32.95 -15.33 -15.94
C PRO A 253 -33.19 -16.84 -15.87
N GLU A 254 -32.62 -17.49 -14.86
CA GLU A 254 -32.83 -18.92 -14.68
C GLU A 254 -34.31 -19.23 -14.42
N PRO A 255 -34.90 -20.21 -15.14
CA PRO A 255 -36.31 -20.56 -14.95
C PRO A 255 -36.57 -21.28 -13.62
N ARG A 256 -35.51 -21.80 -12.97
CA ARG A 256 -35.53 -22.46 -11.66
C ARG A 256 -34.26 -22.14 -10.89
N LEU A 257 -34.35 -22.10 -9.56
CA LEU A 257 -33.20 -21.80 -8.71
C LEU A 257 -32.33 -23.03 -8.41
N THR A 258 -32.84 -24.24 -8.65
CA THR A 258 -32.11 -25.49 -8.51
C THR A 258 -32.59 -26.53 -9.53
N LEU A 259 -31.68 -27.44 -9.93
CA LEU A 259 -31.99 -28.62 -10.75
C LEU A 259 -32.16 -29.90 -9.92
N GLU A 260 -32.04 -29.81 -8.59
CA GLU A 260 -32.19 -30.97 -7.73
C GLU A 260 -33.65 -31.43 -7.72
N ASP A 261 -33.90 -32.58 -8.33
CA ASP A 261 -35.18 -33.26 -8.23
C ASP A 261 -35.45 -33.68 -6.77
N ARG A 262 -36.73 -33.94 -6.45
CA ARG A 262 -37.15 -34.40 -5.11
C ARG A 262 -36.19 -35.50 -4.59
N PRO A 263 -35.59 -35.35 -3.40
CA PRO A 263 -34.59 -36.27 -2.91
C PRO A 263 -35.14 -37.68 -2.86
N ARG A 264 -34.54 -38.61 -3.62
CA ARG A 264 -34.60 -40.03 -3.29
C ARG A 264 -33.22 -40.43 -2.77
N GLY A 265 -33.05 -40.36 -1.46
CA GLY A 265 -31.89 -40.93 -0.75
C GLY A 265 -30.71 -40.00 -0.46
N LEU A 266 -30.43 -38.96 -1.27
CA LEU A 266 -29.25 -38.10 -1.05
C LEU A 266 -29.41 -37.10 0.13
N PHE A 267 -30.65 -36.69 0.43
CA PHE A 267 -30.98 -35.79 1.54
C PHE A 267 -31.89 -36.47 2.59
N ALA A 268 -31.87 -37.80 2.64
CA ALA A 268 -32.62 -38.57 3.65
C ALA A 268 -31.98 -38.37 5.03
N GLU A 269 -32.77 -37.95 6.00
CA GLU A 269 -32.30 -37.76 7.38
C GLU A 269 -31.97 -39.11 8.03
N LEU A 270 -30.77 -39.20 8.62
CA LEU A 270 -30.45 -40.25 9.59
C LEU A 270 -31.27 -39.96 10.86
N ASP A 271 -31.93 -40.98 11.40
CA ASP A 271 -32.58 -40.85 12.70
C ASP A 271 -31.53 -40.78 13.83
N GLU A 272 -31.97 -40.45 15.07
CA GLU A 272 -31.10 -40.40 16.26
C GLU A 272 -30.32 -41.71 16.54
N SER A 273 -30.67 -42.82 15.88
CA SER A 273 -30.00 -44.12 16.00
C SER A 273 -28.97 -44.40 14.91
N GLY A 274 -28.72 -43.46 14.00
CA GLY A 274 -27.77 -43.61 12.89
C GLY A 274 -28.25 -44.59 11.81
N SER A 275 -29.54 -44.94 11.81
CA SER A 275 -30.12 -45.78 10.76
C SER A 275 -30.59 -44.90 9.59
N LEU A 276 -30.31 -45.33 8.36
CA LEU A 276 -30.95 -44.76 7.17
C LEU A 276 -32.46 -45.03 7.30
N SER A 277 -33.21 -44.02 7.73
CA SER A 277 -34.67 -44.11 7.81
C SER A 277 -35.20 -44.53 6.45
N SER A 278 -35.69 -45.77 6.40
CA SER A 278 -36.28 -46.34 5.20
C SER A 278 -37.50 -45.52 4.76
N SER A 279 -37.31 -44.67 3.74
CA SER A 279 -38.29 -44.37 2.70
C SER A 279 -39.64 -43.71 3.07
N LYS A 280 -39.78 -42.94 4.17
CA LYS A 280 -41.08 -42.30 4.51
C LYS A 280 -41.04 -40.82 4.96
N GLY A 281 -40.02 -40.05 4.61
CA GLY A 281 -40.08 -38.58 4.72
C GLY A 281 -40.93 -37.98 3.58
N ALA A 282 -41.71 -36.94 3.87
CA ALA A 282 -42.30 -36.12 2.80
C ALA A 282 -41.16 -35.49 1.96
N PRO A 283 -41.32 -35.33 0.63
CA PRO A 283 -40.32 -34.65 -0.18
C PRO A 283 -40.07 -33.24 0.35
N LEU A 284 -38.81 -32.81 0.42
CA LEU A 284 -38.47 -31.43 0.73
C LEU A 284 -39.14 -30.50 -0.29
N THR A 285 -39.68 -29.37 0.18
CA THR A 285 -40.08 -28.26 -0.69
C THR A 285 -38.84 -27.67 -1.38
N GLU A 286 -39.03 -26.92 -2.47
CA GLU A 286 -37.92 -26.23 -3.14
C GLU A 286 -37.19 -25.28 -2.18
N GLU A 287 -37.92 -24.60 -1.31
CA GLU A 287 -37.37 -23.76 -0.24
C GLU A 287 -36.51 -24.57 0.75
N GLN A 288 -37.00 -25.73 1.20
CA GLN A 288 -36.25 -26.63 2.07
C GLN A 288 -35.01 -27.23 1.39
N MET A 289 -35.07 -27.46 0.07
CA MET A 289 -33.92 -27.90 -0.72
C MET A 289 -32.86 -26.79 -0.84
N LEU A 290 -33.27 -25.57 -1.20
CA LEU A 290 -32.38 -24.41 -1.30
C LEU A 290 -31.68 -24.11 0.04
N ALA A 291 -32.34 -24.37 1.17
CA ALA A 291 -31.75 -24.25 2.50
C ALA A 291 -30.68 -25.32 2.80
N LYS A 292 -30.77 -26.50 2.17
CA LYS A 292 -29.81 -27.61 2.32
C LYS A 292 -28.68 -27.60 1.28
N LEU A 293 -28.86 -26.90 0.16
CA LEU A 293 -27.85 -26.77 -0.88
C LEU A 293 -26.73 -25.79 -0.50
N PRO A 294 -25.57 -25.83 -1.20
CA PRO A 294 -24.54 -24.83 -1.04
C PRO A 294 -25.13 -23.41 -1.08
N ARG A 295 -24.80 -22.62 -0.05
CA ARG A 295 -25.40 -21.30 0.15
C ARG A 295 -24.78 -20.22 -0.74
N LEU A 296 -23.62 -20.50 -1.35
CA LEU A 296 -22.97 -19.62 -2.32
C LEU A 296 -23.96 -19.18 -3.40
N ARG A 297 -23.94 -17.88 -3.70
CA ARG A 297 -24.74 -17.31 -4.80
C ARG A 297 -23.81 -16.61 -5.79
N THR A 298 -24.00 -16.96 -7.05
CA THR A 298 -23.27 -16.41 -8.19
C THR A 298 -24.29 -15.74 -9.11
N GLY A 299 -23.94 -14.55 -9.62
CA GLY A 299 -24.74 -13.85 -10.62
C GLY A 299 -23.85 -13.29 -11.73
N SER A 300 -24.44 -13.00 -12.88
CA SER A 300 -23.72 -12.42 -14.02
C SER A 300 -24.42 -11.20 -14.62
N LEU A 301 -23.62 -10.18 -14.90
CA LEU A 301 -24.00 -8.93 -15.58
C LEU A 301 -23.24 -8.82 -16.89
N GLY A 302 -23.95 -8.61 -18.00
CA GLY A 302 -23.39 -8.37 -19.31
C GLY A 302 -23.74 -6.99 -19.87
N VAL A 303 -22.80 -6.41 -20.62
CA VAL A 303 -23.00 -5.21 -21.44
C VAL A 303 -22.92 -5.64 -22.92
N VAL A 304 -23.88 -5.20 -23.74
CA VAL A 304 -24.14 -5.72 -25.09
C VAL A 304 -24.10 -4.59 -26.12
N HIS A 305 -23.25 -4.70 -27.12
CA HIS A 305 -23.18 -3.74 -28.24
C HIS A 305 -22.90 -4.41 -29.57
N THR A 306 -23.21 -3.73 -30.68
CA THR A 306 -22.72 -4.11 -32.00
C THR A 306 -21.69 -3.08 -32.45
N LEU A 307 -20.47 -3.53 -32.76
CA LEU A 307 -19.37 -2.68 -33.20
C LEU A 307 -19.29 -2.65 -34.72
N ALA A 308 -19.34 -1.46 -35.31
CA ALA A 308 -19.06 -1.27 -36.73
C ALA A 308 -17.58 -1.55 -37.07
N PRO A 309 -17.23 -1.79 -38.34
CA PRO A 309 -15.83 -1.88 -38.79
C PRO A 309 -15.00 -0.67 -38.31
N GLY A 310 -13.91 -0.93 -37.58
CA GLY A 310 -13.03 0.09 -37.02
C GLY A 310 -13.55 0.77 -35.73
N GLU A 311 -14.75 0.44 -35.25
CA GLU A 311 -15.28 1.00 -33.99
C GLU A 311 -14.53 0.40 -32.78
N ALA A 312 -14.22 1.26 -31.82
CA ALA A 312 -13.76 0.88 -30.48
C ALA A 312 -14.75 1.39 -29.43
N ARG A 313 -15.10 0.54 -28.46
CA ARG A 313 -16.03 0.88 -27.38
C ARG A 313 -15.54 0.34 -26.03
N GLY A 314 -15.85 1.07 -24.96
CA GLY A 314 -15.62 0.62 -23.58
C GLY A 314 -16.83 -0.14 -23.03
N PHE A 315 -16.57 -1.24 -22.34
CA PHE A 315 -17.52 -2.03 -21.56
C PHE A 315 -17.10 -1.89 -20.10
N GLU A 316 -17.80 -1.03 -19.37
CA GLU A 316 -17.41 -0.58 -18.03
C GLU A 316 -18.22 -1.27 -16.93
N PHE A 317 -17.50 -1.75 -15.92
CA PHE A 317 -18.06 -2.37 -14.72
C PHE A 317 -17.42 -1.74 -13.49
N VAL A 318 -18.21 -1.61 -12.43
CA VAL A 318 -17.72 -1.33 -11.09
C VAL A 318 -17.99 -2.54 -10.20
N LEU A 319 -16.93 -3.06 -9.59
CA LEU A 319 -17.00 -4.08 -8.54
C LEU A 319 -16.81 -3.39 -7.20
N ALA A 320 -17.86 -3.35 -6.38
CA ALA A 320 -17.82 -2.69 -5.07
C ALA A 320 -18.17 -3.68 -3.95
N TRP A 321 -17.62 -3.46 -2.75
CA TRP A 321 -17.86 -4.27 -1.57
C TRP A 321 -18.06 -3.40 -0.32
N SER A 322 -18.69 -3.96 0.70
CA SER A 322 -18.74 -3.33 2.03
C SER A 322 -18.82 -4.40 3.10
N PHE A 323 -17.77 -4.45 3.92
CA PHE A 323 -17.59 -5.31 5.09
C PHE A 323 -17.33 -4.38 6.28
N PRO A 324 -18.40 -3.81 6.87
CA PRO A 324 -18.29 -2.67 7.76
C PRO A 324 -17.66 -3.04 9.11
N ASN A 325 -17.75 -4.29 9.55
CA ASN A 325 -17.41 -4.70 10.90
C ASN A 325 -16.07 -5.41 10.96
N ARG A 326 -15.25 -5.02 11.93
CA ARG A 326 -14.06 -5.74 12.37
C ARG A 326 -14.29 -6.23 13.79
N ARG A 327 -13.73 -7.39 14.13
CA ARG A 327 -13.60 -7.76 15.53
C ARG A 327 -12.66 -6.78 16.23
N ARG A 328 -13.01 -6.38 17.44
CA ARG A 328 -12.19 -5.45 18.23
C ARG A 328 -10.96 -6.17 18.75
N GLY A 329 -9.82 -5.81 18.19
CA GLY A 329 -8.55 -6.41 18.51
C GLY A 329 -7.66 -6.39 17.28
N TRP A 330 -6.44 -6.84 17.47
CA TRP A 330 -5.55 -7.03 16.35
C TRP A 330 -5.79 -8.42 15.75
N HIS A 331 -5.89 -9.48 16.56
CA HIS A 331 -5.97 -10.87 16.07
C HIS A 331 -4.79 -11.24 15.17
N GLY A 332 -3.59 -10.81 15.55
CA GLY A 332 -2.35 -11.08 14.83
C GLY A 332 -1.64 -12.30 15.39
N HIS A 333 -0.32 -12.31 15.25
CA HIS A 333 0.51 -13.44 15.61
C HIS A 333 1.41 -13.22 16.84
N ILE A 334 1.57 -12.00 17.34
CA ILE A 334 2.44 -11.69 18.50
C ILE A 334 1.62 -11.42 19.76
N VAL A 335 0.46 -10.76 19.65
CA VAL A 335 -0.42 -10.49 20.79
C VAL A 335 -1.20 -11.75 21.12
N PHE A 336 -0.79 -12.44 22.18
CA PHE A 336 -1.43 -13.69 22.62
C PHE A 336 -2.81 -13.51 23.30
N ALA A 337 -3.18 -12.28 23.66
CA ALA A 337 -4.45 -11.98 24.32
C ALA A 337 -5.01 -10.62 23.85
N ASP A 338 -5.90 -10.66 22.86
CA ASP A 338 -6.77 -9.53 22.51
C ASP A 338 -7.70 -9.17 23.68
N PRO A 339 -8.28 -7.94 23.68
CA PRO A 339 -9.23 -7.54 24.70
C PRO A 339 -10.37 -8.58 24.84
N PRO A 340 -10.80 -8.90 26.08
CA PRO A 340 -11.88 -9.86 26.28
C PRO A 340 -13.18 -9.37 25.64
N GLU A 341 -13.95 -10.27 25.03
CA GLU A 341 -15.24 -9.96 24.40
C GLU A 341 -16.26 -9.36 25.40
N ASP A 342 -16.14 -9.69 26.70
CA ASP A 342 -16.95 -9.15 27.80
C ASP A 342 -16.41 -7.82 28.39
N GLY A 343 -15.52 -7.14 27.68
CA GLY A 343 -14.94 -5.85 28.08
C GLY A 343 -15.96 -4.68 28.06
N PRO A 344 -15.56 -3.49 28.56
CA PRO A 344 -16.43 -2.31 28.58
C PRO A 344 -16.69 -1.70 27.19
N LEU A 345 -15.91 -2.08 26.19
CA LEU A 345 -16.06 -1.65 24.80
C LEU A 345 -16.79 -2.73 23.98
N SER A 346 -17.54 -2.30 22.97
CA SER A 346 -18.22 -3.21 22.03
C SER A 346 -17.24 -4.24 21.44
N PRO A 347 -17.60 -5.53 21.27
CA PRO A 347 -16.70 -6.53 20.66
C PRO A 347 -16.41 -6.28 19.17
N ILE A 348 -17.07 -5.29 18.56
CA ILE A 348 -16.84 -4.86 17.18
C ILE A 348 -16.37 -3.40 17.11
N VAL A 349 -15.66 -3.10 16.03
CA VAL A 349 -15.29 -1.75 15.59
C VAL A 349 -15.55 -1.64 14.10
N ARG A 350 -15.96 -0.47 13.61
CA ARG A 350 -16.33 -0.29 12.21
C ARG A 350 -15.19 0.29 11.38
N ASN A 351 -15.07 -0.17 10.13
CA ASN A 351 -14.24 0.49 9.12
C ASN A 351 -14.85 1.86 8.80
N HIS A 352 -14.02 2.91 8.70
CA HIS A 352 -14.46 4.29 8.49
C HIS A 352 -15.24 4.49 7.19
N TYR A 353 -14.84 3.84 6.08
CA TYR A 353 -15.53 3.97 4.80
C TYR A 353 -17.01 3.60 4.88
N ALA A 354 -17.41 2.74 5.83
CA ALA A 354 -18.80 2.33 6.02
C ALA A 354 -19.70 3.44 6.61
N THR A 355 -19.10 4.54 7.08
CA THR A 355 -19.81 5.76 7.49
C THR A 355 -20.11 6.67 6.29
N LEU A 356 -19.27 6.61 5.25
CA LEU A 356 -19.41 7.35 4.01
C LEU A 356 -20.34 6.62 3.04
N TRP A 357 -20.15 5.30 2.91
CA TRP A 357 -20.92 4.41 2.04
C TRP A 357 -21.41 3.20 2.85
N PRO A 358 -22.70 3.16 3.23
CA PRO A 358 -23.21 2.14 4.15
C PRO A 358 -23.20 0.71 3.59
N ASP A 359 -23.24 0.56 2.26
CA ASP A 359 -23.23 -0.72 1.55
C ASP A 359 -22.48 -0.62 0.20
N ALA A 360 -22.25 -1.77 -0.43
CA ALA A 360 -21.55 -1.87 -1.71
C ALA A 360 -22.27 -1.13 -2.85
N TRP A 361 -23.60 -1.10 -2.85
CA TRP A 361 -24.38 -0.39 -3.86
C TRP A 361 -24.21 1.12 -3.74
N ALA A 362 -24.19 1.65 -2.51
CA ALA A 362 -23.94 3.06 -2.23
C ALA A 362 -22.53 3.49 -2.67
N ALA A 363 -21.52 2.66 -2.39
CA ALA A 363 -20.15 2.91 -2.86
C ALA A 363 -20.07 2.90 -4.40
N ALA A 364 -20.68 1.90 -5.05
CA ALA A 364 -20.71 1.83 -6.52
C ALA A 364 -21.46 3.01 -7.15
N THR A 365 -22.59 3.42 -6.57
CA THR A 365 -23.41 4.53 -7.06
C THR A 365 -22.65 5.85 -6.93
N HIS A 366 -21.98 6.06 -5.81
CA HIS A 366 -21.12 7.22 -5.61
C HIS A 366 -19.97 7.22 -6.63
N LEU A 367 -19.26 6.09 -6.79
CA LEU A 367 -18.17 5.98 -7.76
C LEU A 367 -18.64 6.33 -9.17
N HIS A 368 -19.72 5.73 -9.68
CA HIS A 368 -20.24 6.03 -11.02
C HIS A 368 -20.57 7.52 -11.21
N ARG A 369 -21.12 8.17 -10.19
CA ARG A 369 -21.51 9.57 -10.24
C ARG A 369 -20.30 10.52 -10.28
N GLU A 370 -19.29 10.23 -9.46
CA GLU A 370 -18.08 11.06 -9.34
C GLU A 370 -16.94 10.60 -10.28
N LEU A 371 -17.12 9.50 -11.01
CA LEU A 371 -16.08 8.85 -11.82
C LEU A 371 -15.32 9.82 -12.71
N PRO A 372 -15.96 10.75 -13.45
CA PRO A 372 -15.20 11.67 -14.30
C PRO A 372 -14.17 12.51 -13.53
N ALA A 373 -14.52 13.01 -12.34
CA ALA A 373 -13.63 13.83 -11.53
C ALA A 373 -12.57 12.98 -10.81
N LEU A 374 -12.97 11.83 -10.27
CA LEU A 374 -12.06 10.90 -9.58
C LEU A 374 -11.03 10.27 -10.53
N GLU A 375 -11.45 9.94 -11.75
CA GLU A 375 -10.56 9.45 -12.81
C GLU A 375 -9.62 10.54 -13.29
N GLU A 376 -10.10 11.77 -13.53
CA GLU A 376 -9.25 12.90 -13.90
C GLU A 376 -8.16 13.18 -12.85
N ALA A 377 -8.51 13.17 -11.56
CA ALA A 377 -7.55 13.34 -10.48
C ALA A 377 -6.55 12.17 -10.38
N THR A 378 -7.03 10.93 -10.57
CA THR A 378 -6.17 9.74 -10.58
C THR A 378 -5.19 9.78 -11.76
N ASP A 379 -5.67 10.13 -12.94
CA ASP A 379 -4.86 10.27 -14.16
C ASP A 379 -3.84 11.40 -14.04
N ALA A 380 -4.23 12.53 -13.44
CA ALA A 380 -3.32 13.64 -13.17
C ALA A 380 -2.20 13.22 -12.19
N PHE A 381 -2.53 12.42 -11.17
CA PHE A 381 -1.54 11.86 -10.26
C PHE A 381 -0.58 10.89 -10.97
N VAL A 382 -1.12 9.96 -11.77
CA VAL A 382 -0.32 9.03 -12.57
C VAL A 382 0.59 9.79 -13.52
N GLU A 383 0.10 10.82 -14.21
CA GLU A 383 0.91 11.65 -15.09
C GLU A 383 1.99 12.44 -14.33
N ALA A 384 1.68 12.98 -13.14
CA ALA A 384 2.64 13.72 -12.33
C ALA A 384 3.79 12.84 -11.84
N LEU A 385 3.52 11.58 -11.45
CA LEU A 385 4.53 10.64 -10.98
C LEU A 385 5.24 9.94 -12.14
N TYR A 386 4.50 9.22 -12.99
CA TYR A 386 5.04 8.39 -14.06
C TYR A 386 5.48 9.19 -15.29
N GLY A 387 4.92 10.38 -15.51
CA GLY A 387 5.38 11.33 -16.53
C GLY A 387 6.56 12.21 -16.10
N SER A 388 7.10 11.99 -14.90
CA SER A 388 8.26 12.72 -14.39
C SER A 388 9.54 12.44 -15.18
N SER A 389 10.55 13.29 -14.98
CA SER A 389 11.90 13.10 -15.56
C SER A 389 12.83 12.29 -14.65
N LEU A 390 12.30 11.61 -13.62
CA LEU A 390 13.09 10.73 -12.75
C LEU A 390 13.50 9.45 -13.49
N ASP A 391 14.56 8.79 -13.00
CA ASP A 391 14.92 7.47 -13.53
C ASP A 391 13.74 6.49 -13.34
N PRO A 392 13.39 5.68 -14.35
CA PRO A 392 12.26 4.76 -14.27
C PRO A 392 12.30 3.81 -13.07
N VAL A 393 13.49 3.44 -12.55
CA VAL A 393 13.57 2.58 -11.36
C VAL A 393 13.05 3.28 -10.11
N LEU A 394 13.31 4.58 -9.97
CA LEU A 394 12.83 5.37 -8.83
C LEU A 394 11.31 5.53 -8.92
N VAL A 395 10.81 5.86 -10.11
CA VAL A 395 9.36 6.00 -10.36
C VAL A 395 8.62 4.68 -10.06
N ASP A 396 9.17 3.55 -10.52
CA ASP A 396 8.61 2.22 -10.24
C ASP A 396 8.59 1.91 -8.74
N ALA A 397 9.70 2.17 -8.03
CA ALA A 397 9.79 1.96 -6.59
C ALA A 397 8.80 2.84 -5.80
N ILE A 398 8.73 4.15 -6.12
CA ILE A 398 7.83 5.10 -5.46
C ILE A 398 6.38 4.69 -5.67
N GLY A 399 5.97 4.48 -6.92
CA GLY A 399 4.58 4.19 -7.26
C GLY A 399 4.13 2.82 -6.78
N ALA A 400 4.96 1.78 -6.96
CA ALA A 400 4.56 0.42 -6.63
C ALA A 400 4.33 0.22 -5.12
N ASN A 401 5.11 0.89 -4.27
CA ASN A 401 5.01 0.75 -2.82
C ASN A 401 3.84 1.51 -2.20
N ILE A 402 3.16 2.41 -2.94
CA ILE A 402 1.85 2.96 -2.52
C ILE A 402 0.84 1.84 -2.26
N ALA A 403 0.96 0.71 -2.96
CA ALA A 403 0.14 -0.47 -2.76
C ALA A 403 0.14 -0.96 -1.30
N ALA A 404 1.25 -0.83 -0.57
CA ALA A 404 1.31 -1.28 0.83
C ALA A 404 0.34 -0.50 1.72
N ALA A 405 0.19 0.82 1.50
CA ALA A 405 -0.76 1.67 2.22
C ALA A 405 -2.24 1.36 1.90
N ARG A 406 -2.51 0.75 0.74
CA ARG A 406 -3.85 0.37 0.27
C ARG A 406 -4.12 -1.14 0.32
N SER A 407 -3.20 -1.88 0.93
CA SER A 407 -3.35 -3.31 1.20
C SER A 407 -4.03 -3.55 2.55
N THR A 408 -4.19 -4.81 2.93
CA THR A 408 -4.67 -5.22 4.27
C THR A 408 -3.75 -4.83 5.42
N THR A 409 -2.54 -4.34 5.14
CA THR A 409 -1.59 -3.84 6.14
C THR A 409 -2.15 -2.61 6.88
N GLY A 410 -2.82 -1.69 6.19
CA GLY A 410 -3.37 -0.45 6.79
C GLY A 410 -4.89 -0.41 6.78
N PHE A 411 -5.49 0.15 7.82
CA PHE A 411 -6.94 0.34 7.92
C PHE A 411 -7.35 1.57 8.71
N VAL A 412 -8.57 2.06 8.45
CA VAL A 412 -9.11 3.27 9.09
C VAL A 412 -10.37 2.89 9.86
N LEU A 413 -10.39 3.21 11.15
CA LEU A 413 -11.46 2.89 12.08
C LEU A 413 -12.31 4.12 12.35
N GLU A 414 -13.63 3.96 12.46
CA GLU A 414 -14.58 5.06 12.71
C GLU A 414 -14.28 5.81 14.01
N SER A 415 -14.33 5.12 15.16
CA SER A 415 -14.05 5.67 16.51
C SER A 415 -13.61 4.52 17.43
N PRO A 416 -12.34 4.07 17.39
CA PRO A 416 -11.93 2.84 18.05
C PRO A 416 -11.77 2.99 19.56
N ASN A 417 -11.42 4.16 20.07
CA ASN A 417 -11.24 4.38 21.51
C ASN A 417 -11.86 5.72 21.93
N PRO A 418 -12.76 5.74 22.94
CA PRO A 418 -13.38 6.98 23.41
C PRO A 418 -12.37 8.02 23.97
N GLU A 419 -11.18 7.60 24.43
CA GLU A 419 -10.11 8.51 24.87
C GLU A 419 -9.56 9.38 23.72
N LEU A 420 -9.76 8.98 22.45
CA LEU A 420 -9.29 9.73 21.28
C LEU A 420 -10.32 10.75 20.76
N GLY A 421 -11.58 10.66 21.21
CA GLY A 421 -12.71 11.38 20.64
C GLY A 421 -13.36 10.66 19.46
N GLU A 422 -14.29 11.33 18.79
CA GLU A 422 -14.96 10.85 17.58
C GLU A 422 -14.14 11.17 16.33
N GLY A 423 -14.08 10.25 15.37
CA GLY A 423 -13.51 10.48 14.05
C GLY A 423 -12.45 9.47 13.64
N PRO A 424 -12.10 9.45 12.33
CA PRO A 424 -11.31 8.40 11.74
C PRO A 424 -9.93 8.26 12.38
N VAL A 425 -9.57 7.03 12.72
CA VAL A 425 -8.26 6.68 13.27
C VAL A 425 -7.58 5.64 12.40
N PHE A 426 -6.40 5.98 11.89
CA PHE A 426 -5.54 5.06 11.18
C PHE A 426 -4.91 4.05 12.14
N ALA A 427 -4.96 2.78 11.76
CA ALA A 427 -4.36 1.67 12.47
C ALA A 427 -3.75 0.73 11.43
N ALA A 428 -2.59 0.15 11.75
CA ALA A 428 -1.92 -0.70 10.80
C ALA A 428 -1.09 -1.79 11.46
N TRP A 429 -0.87 -2.84 10.70
CA TRP A 429 0.14 -3.86 10.93
C TRP A 429 1.51 -3.37 10.48
N GLU A 430 2.59 -4.10 10.79
CA GLU A 430 3.84 -3.88 10.06
C GLU A 430 3.77 -4.45 8.65
N GLY A 431 3.03 -5.54 8.47
CA GLY A 431 2.75 -6.14 7.17
C GLY A 431 1.62 -7.15 7.26
N SER A 432 1.54 -8.05 6.28
CA SER A 432 0.48 -9.06 6.20
C SER A 432 1.09 -10.44 5.94
N PHE A 433 0.95 -11.41 6.84
CA PHE A 433 1.13 -12.80 6.46
C PHE A 433 0.02 -13.25 5.52
N ASP A 434 0.13 -14.46 4.98
CA ASP A 434 -0.85 -14.95 3.99
C ASP A 434 -2.28 -14.94 4.54
N HIS A 435 -2.49 -15.25 5.82
CA HIS A 435 -3.83 -15.36 6.42
C HIS A 435 -3.99 -14.63 7.75
N GLY A 436 -3.13 -13.64 8.02
CA GLY A 436 -3.18 -12.87 9.27
C GLY A 436 -2.29 -11.63 9.24
N GLY A 437 -2.58 -10.67 10.11
CA GLY A 437 -1.74 -9.49 10.26
C GLY A 437 -0.34 -9.84 10.75
N SER A 438 0.67 -9.20 10.17
CA SER A 438 2.04 -9.33 10.63
C SER A 438 2.40 -8.18 11.56
N CYS A 439 2.67 -8.54 12.83
CA CYS A 439 3.15 -7.69 13.90
C CYS A 439 2.15 -6.56 14.24
N GLU A 440 1.45 -6.72 15.35
CA GLU A 440 0.35 -5.88 15.82
C GLU A 440 0.80 -4.46 16.17
N GLY A 441 -0.08 -3.48 15.98
CA GLY A 441 0.03 -2.21 16.69
C GLY A 441 0.94 -1.17 16.05
N THR A 442 0.61 -0.66 14.85
CA THR A 442 1.28 0.44 14.11
C THR A 442 2.71 0.69 14.59
N CYS A 443 3.58 -0.32 14.43
CA CYS A 443 4.80 -0.39 15.20
C CYS A 443 5.71 0.82 14.94
N THR A 444 6.05 1.57 15.99
CA THR A 444 6.65 2.90 15.84
C THR A 444 8.01 2.85 15.16
N HIS A 445 8.85 1.84 15.43
CA HIS A 445 10.17 1.72 14.81
C HIS A 445 10.10 1.34 13.31
N VAL A 446 9.08 0.58 12.86
CA VAL A 446 8.91 0.22 11.44
C VAL A 446 8.26 1.39 10.69
N TRP A 447 7.17 1.92 11.24
CA TRP A 447 6.44 3.05 10.66
C TRP A 447 7.20 4.37 10.76
N SER A 448 8.35 4.41 11.47
CA SER A 448 9.27 5.55 11.43
C SER A 448 9.84 5.77 10.02
N TYR A 449 10.11 4.68 9.28
CA TYR A 449 10.65 4.75 7.92
C TYR A 449 9.62 5.24 6.91
N ALA A 450 8.34 4.93 7.13
CA ALA A 450 7.25 5.21 6.20
C ALA A 450 7.08 6.72 5.93
N GLN A 451 7.20 7.10 4.65
CA GLN A 451 6.98 8.48 4.18
C GLN A 451 5.73 8.61 3.31
N THR A 452 5.33 7.58 2.56
CA THR A 452 4.23 7.65 1.59
C THR A 452 2.92 8.22 2.16
N LEU A 453 2.45 7.73 3.32
CA LEU A 453 1.20 8.20 3.92
C LEU A 453 1.28 9.67 4.36
N ALA A 454 2.41 10.13 4.85
CA ALA A 454 2.56 11.51 5.33
C ALA A 454 2.44 12.54 4.20
N TRP A 455 2.95 12.19 3.02
CA TRP A 455 2.97 13.10 1.88
C TRP A 455 1.74 12.97 0.98
N LEU A 456 1.05 11.82 1.00
CA LEU A 456 -0.20 11.62 0.26
C LEU A 456 -1.46 11.82 1.10
N PHE A 457 -1.46 11.38 2.36
CA PHE A 457 -2.65 11.36 3.24
C PHE A 457 -2.31 11.81 4.67
N PRO A 458 -1.81 13.05 4.86
CA PRO A 458 -1.30 13.52 6.15
C PRO A 458 -2.32 13.49 7.30
N SER A 459 -3.63 13.49 6.99
CA SER A 459 -4.68 13.33 8.00
C SER A 459 -4.59 11.97 8.73
N LEU A 460 -4.24 10.90 8.02
CA LEU A 460 -4.09 9.56 8.59
C LEU A 460 -2.90 9.51 9.56
N GLU A 461 -1.77 10.09 9.20
CA GLU A 461 -0.59 10.17 10.07
C GLU A 461 -0.86 11.00 11.33
N ARG A 462 -1.57 12.13 11.22
CA ARG A 462 -1.99 12.90 12.41
C ARG A 462 -2.86 12.08 13.35
N SER A 463 -3.77 11.26 12.82
CA SER A 463 -4.59 10.37 13.66
C SER A 463 -3.75 9.31 14.38
N ALA A 464 -2.71 8.77 13.71
CA ALA A 464 -1.78 7.81 14.32
C ALA A 464 -0.93 8.46 15.44
N ARG A 465 -0.48 9.71 15.26
CA ARG A 465 0.23 10.46 16.32
C ARG A 465 -0.64 10.65 17.57
N ARG A 466 -1.96 10.87 17.41
CA ARG A 466 -2.88 10.93 18.57
C ARG A 466 -2.90 9.61 19.34
N VAL A 467 -2.92 8.46 18.66
CA VAL A 467 -2.85 7.14 19.31
C VAL A 467 -1.57 7.01 20.13
N GLU A 468 -0.42 7.27 19.51
CA GLU A 468 0.89 7.08 20.13
C GLU A 468 1.11 8.00 21.35
N TYR A 469 0.65 9.26 21.30
CA TYR A 469 0.87 10.23 22.39
C TYR A 469 -0.23 10.28 23.43
N LEU A 470 -1.50 10.09 23.05
CA LEU A 470 -2.62 10.17 23.99
C LEU A 470 -2.89 8.83 24.68
N LEU A 471 -2.56 7.70 24.05
CA LEU A 471 -2.76 6.37 24.62
C LEU A 471 -1.45 5.67 24.98
N GLU A 472 -0.49 5.60 24.08
CA GLU A 472 0.68 4.70 24.25
C GLU A 472 1.86 5.33 24.99
N THR A 473 1.81 6.62 25.30
CA THR A 473 2.83 7.34 26.07
C THR A 473 2.39 7.51 27.50
N ASP A 474 3.18 7.00 28.44
CA ASP A 474 2.85 7.10 29.87
C ASP A 474 3.21 8.46 30.51
N GLY A 475 2.98 8.57 31.81
CA GLY A 475 3.26 9.78 32.58
C GLY A 475 4.75 10.09 32.70
N GLU A 476 5.63 9.09 32.60
CA GLU A 476 7.08 9.22 32.68
C GLU A 476 7.73 9.49 31.33
N GLY A 477 6.94 9.44 30.25
CA GLY A 477 7.40 9.67 28.88
C GLY A 477 7.84 8.40 28.14
N ALA A 478 7.61 7.21 28.69
CA ALA A 478 7.88 5.97 27.97
C ALA A 478 6.76 5.72 26.95
N GLN A 479 7.08 5.83 25.66
CA GLN A 479 6.17 5.55 24.56
C GLN A 479 6.32 4.10 24.11
N LYS A 480 5.26 3.32 24.26
CA LYS A 480 5.24 1.94 23.80
C LYS A 480 5.26 1.88 22.28
N PHE A 481 6.11 1.01 21.74
CA PHE A 481 6.32 0.92 20.29
C PHE A 481 5.23 0.13 19.56
N ARG A 482 4.24 -0.45 20.27
CA ARG A 482 3.06 -1.09 19.67
C ARG A 482 1.77 -0.48 20.20
N GLY A 483 0.88 -0.09 19.29
CA GLY A 483 -0.42 0.54 19.54
C GLY A 483 -1.52 -0.42 20.01
N ASN A 484 -1.41 -0.99 21.21
CA ASN A 484 -2.39 -1.96 21.74
C ASN A 484 -3.63 -1.31 22.38
N ARG A 485 -3.48 -0.13 23.01
CA ARG A 485 -4.55 0.54 23.75
C ARG A 485 -5.61 1.13 22.83
N ILE A 486 -5.35 1.27 21.53
CA ILE A 486 -6.36 1.67 20.54
C ILE A 486 -7.63 0.80 20.59
N PHE A 487 -7.50 -0.48 20.97
CA PHE A 487 -8.65 -1.38 21.16
C PHE A 487 -9.07 -1.57 22.62
N GLY A 488 -8.53 -0.79 23.56
CA GLY A 488 -8.79 -0.92 24.99
C GLY A 488 -8.00 -2.06 25.66
N GLY A 489 -7.01 -2.63 24.97
CA GLY A 489 -6.09 -3.62 25.55
C GLY A 489 -5.05 -3.00 26.49
N PRO A 490 -4.27 -3.82 27.21
CA PRO A 490 -3.15 -3.33 28.00
C PRO A 490 -2.06 -2.74 27.10
N ALA A 491 -1.28 -1.81 27.66
CA ALA A 491 -0.08 -1.29 27.00
C ALA A 491 0.91 -2.42 26.67
N TRP A 492 1.70 -2.23 25.61
CA TRP A 492 2.75 -3.19 25.26
C TRP A 492 3.73 -3.41 26.43
N PHE A 493 4.13 -4.67 26.63
CA PHE A 493 4.90 -5.07 27.82
C PHE A 493 6.38 -4.70 27.75
N MET A 494 6.95 -4.54 26.56
CA MET A 494 8.38 -4.21 26.38
C MET A 494 8.64 -2.71 26.63
N ALA A 495 9.91 -2.38 26.85
CA ALA A 495 10.38 -1.00 26.92
C ALA A 495 10.21 -0.29 25.54
N PRO A 496 10.23 1.05 25.50
CA PRO A 496 10.26 1.79 24.24
C PRO A 496 11.43 1.36 23.35
N ALA A 497 11.19 1.26 22.05
CA ALA A 497 12.27 1.21 21.07
C ALA A 497 12.83 2.63 20.90
N VAL A 498 14.15 2.81 20.98
CA VAL A 498 14.81 4.13 20.93
C VAL A 498 14.51 4.88 19.64
N ASP A 499 14.67 4.20 18.51
CA ASP A 499 14.37 4.67 17.17
C ASP A 499 12.87 4.81 16.92
N GLY A 500 12.04 3.98 17.53
CA GLY A 500 10.59 4.11 17.50
C GLY A 500 10.08 5.35 18.24
N GLN A 501 10.49 5.57 19.49
CA GLN A 501 10.03 6.70 20.31
C GLN A 501 10.56 8.04 19.78
N LEU A 502 11.85 8.12 19.45
CA LEU A 502 12.45 9.33 18.91
C LEU A 502 12.01 9.57 17.45
N GLY A 503 11.82 8.50 16.68
CA GLY A 503 11.20 8.52 15.36
C GLY A 503 9.77 9.06 15.37
N THR A 504 8.96 8.72 16.38
CA THR A 504 7.63 9.32 16.56
C THR A 504 7.68 10.83 16.82
N LEU A 505 8.67 11.33 17.59
CA LEU A 505 8.87 12.77 17.78
C LEU A 505 9.20 13.47 16.45
N LEU A 506 10.05 12.85 15.64
CA LEU A 506 10.39 13.34 14.30
C LEU A 506 9.16 13.32 13.38
N ARG A 507 8.34 12.27 13.43
CA ARG A 507 7.08 12.23 12.66
C ARG A 507 6.07 13.26 13.16
N LEU A 508 5.98 13.54 14.47
CA LEU A 508 5.15 14.65 14.98
C LEU A 508 5.59 15.99 14.41
N HIS A 509 6.90 16.25 14.41
CA HIS A 509 7.46 17.45 13.79
C HIS A 509 7.12 17.51 12.29
N ARG A 510 7.26 16.40 11.55
CA ARG A 510 6.85 16.31 10.14
C ARG A 510 5.38 16.70 9.97
N GLU A 511 4.48 16.09 10.74
CA GLU A 511 3.04 16.33 10.60
C GLU A 511 2.65 17.77 10.92
N TRP A 512 3.23 18.37 11.97
CA TRP A 512 3.04 19.78 12.29
C TRP A 512 3.64 20.70 11.22
N ARG A 513 4.86 20.41 10.74
CA ARG A 513 5.51 21.16 9.66
C ARG A 513 4.69 21.11 8.37
N PHE A 514 4.06 19.98 8.09
CA PHE A 514 3.29 19.78 6.87
C PHE A 514 1.92 20.47 6.93
N SER A 515 1.24 20.42 8.09
CA SER A 515 -0.10 21.00 8.27
C SER A 515 -0.10 22.47 8.70
N GLY A 516 0.92 22.91 9.44
CA GLY A 516 0.92 24.20 10.13
C GLY A 516 -0.03 24.26 11.34
N ASP A 517 -0.57 23.11 11.78
CA ASP A 517 -1.58 23.04 12.82
C ASP A 517 -0.95 23.11 14.22
N ASP A 518 -0.89 24.33 14.76
CA ASP A 518 -0.39 24.54 16.12
C ASP A 518 -1.33 24.01 17.21
N GLU A 519 -2.63 23.81 16.94
CA GLU A 519 -3.55 23.24 17.93
C GLU A 519 -3.27 21.75 18.12
N PHE A 520 -3.11 21.03 17.02
CA PHE A 520 -2.63 19.64 17.01
C PHE A 520 -1.29 19.50 17.74
N LEU A 521 -0.32 20.39 17.45
CA LEU A 521 0.96 20.35 18.16
C LEU A 521 0.78 20.60 19.66
N ARG A 522 -0.01 21.61 20.07
CA ARG A 522 -0.27 21.92 21.49
C ARG A 522 -0.92 20.77 22.24
N GLU A 523 -1.81 20.04 21.58
CA GLU A 523 -2.50 18.88 22.16
C GLU A 523 -1.51 17.77 22.53
N LEU A 524 -0.61 17.43 21.61
CA LEU A 524 0.31 16.30 21.77
C LEU A 524 1.61 16.66 22.51
N TRP A 525 1.98 17.95 22.51
CA TRP A 525 3.23 18.44 23.08
C TRP A 525 3.54 18.02 24.52
N PRO A 526 2.57 18.01 25.46
CA PRO A 526 2.86 17.58 26.83
C PRO A 526 3.38 16.15 26.91
N ALA A 527 2.86 15.23 26.09
CA ALA A 527 3.35 13.86 26.02
C ALA A 527 4.64 13.77 25.21
N ALA A 528 4.70 14.46 24.06
CA ALA A 528 5.85 14.45 23.17
C ALA A 528 7.14 14.99 23.81
N SER A 529 7.05 16.08 24.55
CA SER A 529 8.20 16.64 25.25
C SER A 529 8.74 15.69 26.33
N ARG A 530 7.86 14.95 27.01
CA ARG A 530 8.26 13.93 27.99
C ARG A 530 8.97 12.74 27.36
N THR A 531 8.68 12.38 26.10
CA THR A 531 9.41 11.26 25.46
C THR A 531 10.88 11.60 25.21
N LEU A 532 11.19 12.87 24.94
CA LEU A 532 12.58 13.32 24.81
C LEU A 532 13.26 13.46 26.18
N ASP A 533 12.53 13.95 27.20
CA ASP A 533 13.03 13.98 28.58
C ASP A 533 13.31 12.55 29.11
N TYR A 534 12.45 11.59 28.76
CA TYR A 534 12.65 10.16 29.06
C TYR A 534 13.94 9.65 28.42
N ALA A 535 14.17 9.92 27.13
CA ALA A 535 15.36 9.46 26.42
C ALA A 535 16.65 9.97 27.09
N ILE A 536 16.68 11.24 27.47
CA ILE A 536 17.80 11.86 28.22
C ILE A 536 18.01 11.17 29.57
N ARG A 537 16.93 10.82 30.27
CA ARG A 537 17.04 10.22 31.61
C ARG A 537 17.39 8.73 31.59
N GLU A 538 16.90 8.00 30.58
CA GLU A 538 16.97 6.54 30.54
C GLU A 538 18.21 6.00 29.83
N TRP A 539 18.61 6.64 28.72
CA TRP A 539 19.61 6.09 27.81
C TRP A 539 20.96 6.80 27.84
N ASP A 540 21.07 8.01 28.38
CA ASP A 540 22.34 8.72 28.66
C ASP A 540 22.76 8.40 30.11
N ARG A 541 23.45 7.27 30.31
CA ARG A 541 23.68 6.70 31.66
C ARG A 541 24.82 7.36 32.41
N ASP A 542 25.82 7.85 31.70
CA ASP A 542 26.99 8.52 32.28
C ASP A 542 26.88 10.06 32.30
N GLY A 543 25.86 10.61 31.62
CA GLY A 543 25.58 12.04 31.56
C GLY A 543 26.50 12.78 30.60
N ASP A 544 27.25 12.07 29.75
CA ASP A 544 28.13 12.65 28.75
C ASP A 544 27.39 13.19 27.53
N GLY A 545 26.09 12.91 27.42
CA GLY A 545 25.22 13.41 26.37
C GLY A 545 24.92 12.41 25.27
N LEU A 546 25.75 11.38 25.06
CA LEU A 546 25.46 10.29 24.14
C LEU A 546 24.55 9.26 24.82
N LEU A 547 23.70 8.63 24.00
CA LEU A 547 22.93 7.48 24.45
C LEU A 547 23.84 6.25 24.39
N ASP A 548 24.06 5.62 25.54
CA ASP A 548 24.98 4.51 25.77
C ASP A 548 24.37 3.36 26.59
N GLY A 549 23.10 3.52 26.98
CA GLY A 549 22.34 2.58 27.79
C GLY A 549 21.98 1.27 27.09
N GLU A 550 20.99 0.58 27.65
CA GLU A 550 20.38 -0.60 27.02
C GLU A 550 19.25 -0.13 26.11
N MET A 551 19.51 -0.15 24.80
CA MET A 551 18.65 0.50 23.80
C MET A 551 18.00 -0.54 22.90
N HIS A 552 16.75 -0.90 23.24
CA HIS A 552 15.91 -1.69 22.34
C HIS A 552 15.64 -0.90 21.06
N ASN A 553 15.68 -1.54 19.90
CA ASN A 553 15.58 -0.88 18.58
C ASN A 553 14.86 -1.75 17.55
N THR A 554 14.75 -1.26 16.30
CA THR A 554 14.07 -1.97 15.20
C THR A 554 14.60 -3.36 14.87
N TYR A 555 15.77 -3.77 15.37
CA TYR A 555 16.30 -5.12 15.20
C TYR A 555 15.82 -6.09 16.29
N ASP A 556 14.76 -5.73 17.04
CA ASP A 556 14.12 -6.51 18.11
C ASP A 556 15.08 -6.99 19.22
N ILE A 557 16.19 -6.27 19.39
CA ILE A 557 17.25 -6.55 20.35
C ILE A 557 17.74 -5.25 20.97
N GLU A 558 18.58 -5.38 22.00
CA GLU A 558 19.23 -4.27 22.68
C GLU A 558 20.64 -4.03 22.14
N PHE A 559 20.90 -2.82 21.66
CA PHE A 559 22.27 -2.34 21.51
C PHE A 559 22.77 -1.77 22.84
N HIS A 560 24.07 -1.96 23.08
CA HIS A 560 24.79 -1.47 24.26
C HIS A 560 25.96 -0.58 23.86
N GLY A 561 26.30 0.38 24.72
CA GLY A 561 27.33 1.37 24.41
C GLY A 561 26.86 2.40 23.40
N ALA A 562 27.73 3.35 23.08
CA ALA A 562 27.39 4.45 22.19
C ALA A 562 27.42 3.97 20.73
N GLU A 563 26.34 4.22 19.99
CA GLU A 563 26.21 3.75 18.61
C GLU A 563 25.44 4.75 17.73
N PRO A 564 25.71 4.81 16.41
CA PRO A 564 25.22 5.86 15.52
C PRO A 564 23.72 5.88 15.23
N LEU A 565 23.00 4.75 15.26
CA LEU A 565 21.58 4.71 14.92
C LEU A 565 20.76 5.52 15.94
N ALA A 566 20.83 5.17 17.21
CA ALA A 566 20.12 5.82 18.30
C ALA A 566 20.56 7.27 18.47
N ASN A 567 21.88 7.52 18.50
CA ASN A 567 22.41 8.87 18.70
C ASN A 567 22.10 9.80 17.52
N GLY A 568 22.09 9.29 16.29
CA GLY A 568 21.70 10.06 15.12
C GLY A 568 20.22 10.44 15.17
N VAL A 569 19.33 9.49 15.48
CA VAL A 569 17.88 9.76 15.60
C VAL A 569 17.61 10.71 16.77
N TYR A 570 18.32 10.55 17.87
CA TYR A 570 18.25 11.45 19.03
C TYR A 570 18.70 12.88 18.71
N LEU A 571 19.81 13.04 17.99
CA LEU A 571 20.27 14.34 17.52
C LEU A 571 19.20 15.01 16.64
N ALA A 572 18.64 14.28 15.67
CA ALA A 572 17.54 14.78 14.84
C ALA A 572 16.33 15.18 15.69
N ALA A 573 15.94 14.34 16.65
CA ALA A 573 14.80 14.56 17.54
C ALA A 573 15.00 15.81 18.43
N LEU A 574 16.21 16.05 18.93
CA LEU A 574 16.54 17.29 19.65
C LEU A 574 16.35 18.51 18.74
N ARG A 575 16.85 18.50 17.50
CA ARG A 575 16.69 19.62 16.55
C ARG A 575 15.22 19.89 16.22
N ALA A 576 14.44 18.84 15.97
CA ALA A 576 12.99 18.95 15.78
C ALA A 576 12.29 19.50 17.04
N GLY A 577 12.67 18.98 18.21
CA GLY A 577 12.16 19.39 19.51
C GLY A 577 12.43 20.86 19.81
N VAL A 578 13.61 21.38 19.47
CA VAL A 578 13.95 22.82 19.58
C VAL A 578 12.95 23.65 18.80
N ARG A 579 12.73 23.33 17.53
CA ARG A 579 11.83 24.08 16.66
C ARG A 579 10.38 24.10 17.18
N MET A 580 9.88 22.95 17.63
CA MET A 580 8.54 22.84 18.22
C MET A 580 8.45 23.59 19.55
N ALA A 581 9.45 23.47 20.43
CA ALA A 581 9.51 24.19 21.70
C ALA A 581 9.52 25.71 21.50
N GLU A 582 10.30 26.22 20.53
CA GLU A 582 10.31 27.64 20.18
C GLU A 582 8.94 28.11 19.70
N ARG A 583 8.27 27.34 18.83
CA ARG A 583 6.92 27.65 18.35
C ARG A 583 5.91 27.77 19.49
N LEU A 584 6.02 26.90 20.49
CA LEU A 584 5.13 26.86 21.65
C LEU A 584 5.55 27.83 22.77
N GLY A 585 6.64 28.57 22.60
CA GLY A 585 7.12 29.55 23.59
C GLY A 585 7.96 28.98 24.73
N GLU A 586 8.39 27.72 24.65
CA GLU A 586 9.26 27.06 25.64
C GLU A 586 10.76 27.37 25.41
N GLN A 587 11.10 28.65 25.50
CA GLN A 587 12.42 29.17 25.14
C GLN A 587 13.59 28.60 25.97
N GLU A 588 13.37 28.29 27.25
CA GLU A 588 14.40 27.68 28.10
C GLU A 588 14.71 26.24 27.68
N ARG A 589 13.67 25.45 27.45
CA ARG A 589 13.77 24.07 26.96
C ARG A 589 14.42 24.03 25.58
N ALA A 590 14.00 24.91 24.67
CA ALA A 590 14.61 25.04 23.34
C ALA A 590 16.13 25.31 23.42
N ARG A 591 16.57 26.23 24.27
CA ARG A 591 18.02 26.51 24.44
C ARG A 591 18.79 25.34 25.04
N ALA A 592 18.20 24.66 26.03
CA ALA A 592 18.81 23.50 26.66
C ALA A 592 18.99 22.35 25.65
N TRP A 593 17.94 22.04 24.88
CA TRP A 593 17.99 21.02 23.84
C TRP A 593 18.88 21.41 22.66
N SER A 594 18.93 22.68 22.26
CA SER A 594 19.85 23.14 21.23
C SER A 594 21.31 22.95 21.65
N THR A 595 21.64 23.34 22.89
CA THR A 595 23.00 23.16 23.45
C THR A 595 23.37 21.69 23.51
N ARG A 596 22.44 20.84 23.96
CA ARG A 596 22.63 19.39 24.02
C ARG A 596 22.80 18.78 22.64
N ALA A 597 22.03 19.21 21.64
CA ALA A 597 22.17 18.75 20.27
C ALA A 597 23.52 19.14 19.64
N ASP A 598 24.03 20.35 19.91
CA ASP A 598 25.36 20.76 19.46
C ASP A 598 26.45 19.86 20.08
N HIS A 599 26.31 19.54 21.37
CA HIS A 599 27.20 18.63 22.07
C HIS A 599 27.14 17.20 21.53
N VAL A 600 25.93 16.64 21.35
CA VAL A 600 25.73 15.29 20.79
C VAL A 600 26.35 15.18 19.40
N ALA A 601 26.14 16.17 18.52
CA ALA A 601 26.73 16.17 17.18
C ALA A 601 28.26 16.11 17.21
N ALA A 602 28.89 16.90 18.10
CA ALA A 602 30.34 16.87 18.28
C ALA A 602 30.82 15.54 18.88
N ALA A 603 30.15 15.03 19.91
CA ALA A 603 30.51 13.78 20.58
C ALA A 603 30.36 12.56 19.65
N MET A 604 29.35 12.53 18.77
CA MET A 604 29.24 11.50 17.73
C MET A 604 30.45 11.51 16.79
N ASP A 605 30.89 12.67 16.32
CA ASP A 605 32.06 12.79 15.44
C ASP A 605 33.37 12.45 16.16
N GLU A 606 33.51 12.78 17.45
CA GLU A 606 34.71 12.48 18.22
C GLU A 606 34.81 11.00 18.62
N THR A 607 33.68 10.38 19.00
CA THR A 607 33.67 9.04 19.60
C THR A 607 33.41 7.94 18.57
N LEU A 608 32.39 8.13 17.71
CA LEU A 608 31.88 7.07 16.85
C LEU A 608 32.55 7.03 15.48
N TRP A 609 33.14 8.14 15.02
CA TRP A 609 33.82 8.20 13.73
C TRP A 609 35.16 7.46 13.73
N ASN A 610 35.34 6.51 12.82
CA ASN A 610 36.59 5.73 12.73
C ASN A 610 37.56 6.20 11.64
N GLY A 611 37.22 7.27 10.90
CA GLY A 611 37.99 7.73 9.73
C GLY A 611 37.29 7.50 8.39
N GLU A 612 36.30 6.60 8.33
CA GLU A 612 35.57 6.25 7.11
C GLU A 612 34.04 6.19 7.32
N TYR A 613 33.58 5.67 8.46
CA TYR A 613 32.18 5.52 8.83
C TYR A 613 31.98 5.63 10.35
N TYR A 614 30.73 5.67 10.81
CA TYR A 614 30.40 5.67 12.23
C TYR A 614 30.20 4.22 12.72
N ARG A 615 30.86 3.85 13.82
CA ARG A 615 30.83 2.49 14.41
C ARG A 615 30.17 2.49 15.78
N GLN A 616 29.83 1.30 16.27
CA GLN A 616 29.47 1.11 17.67
C GLN A 616 30.73 1.11 18.54
N VAL A 617 30.70 1.90 19.62
CA VAL A 617 31.77 1.98 20.63
C VAL A 617 31.31 1.31 21.91
N ILE A 618 31.91 0.15 22.17
CA ILE A 618 31.65 -0.68 23.34
C ILE A 618 32.98 -1.34 23.76
N ASP A 619 33.16 -1.56 25.07
CA ASP A 619 34.39 -2.15 25.63
C ASP A 619 34.68 -3.54 25.05
N ASP A 620 33.66 -4.39 24.97
CA ASP A 620 33.72 -5.74 24.41
C ASP A 620 32.39 -6.08 23.72
N ALA A 621 32.41 -6.18 22.40
CA ALA A 621 31.22 -6.47 21.59
C ALA A 621 30.69 -7.90 21.80
N ASP A 622 31.48 -8.82 22.35
CA ASP A 622 31.06 -10.18 22.71
C ASP A 622 30.60 -10.29 24.17
N ALA A 623 30.76 -9.24 24.98
CA ALA A 623 30.22 -9.20 26.35
C ALA A 623 28.68 -9.20 26.37
N HIS A 624 28.07 -8.70 25.29
CA HIS A 624 26.64 -8.72 25.04
C HIS A 624 26.38 -9.44 23.71
N ARG A 625 25.29 -10.21 23.62
CA ARG A 625 24.88 -10.78 22.33
C ARG A 625 24.37 -9.67 21.42
N TYR A 626 24.38 -9.92 20.11
CA TYR A 626 23.66 -9.10 19.13
C TYR A 626 24.19 -7.68 18.95
N GLN A 627 25.50 -7.50 19.08
CA GLN A 627 26.18 -6.23 18.80
C GLN A 627 26.79 -6.24 17.40
N TYR A 628 27.32 -5.11 16.93
CA TYR A 628 28.03 -5.03 15.65
C TYR A 628 29.44 -4.42 15.75
N GLY A 629 29.76 -3.68 16.81
CA GLY A 629 31.10 -3.15 17.06
C GLY A 629 31.67 -2.40 15.85
N GLU A 630 32.77 -2.90 15.30
CA GLU A 630 33.49 -2.34 14.14
C GLU A 630 32.75 -2.47 12.79
N GLY A 631 31.58 -3.11 12.77
CA GLY A 631 30.80 -3.33 11.55
C GLY A 631 30.27 -2.05 10.92
N VAL A 632 30.12 -2.07 9.61
CA VAL A 632 29.44 -1.02 8.84
C VAL A 632 27.94 -1.28 8.89
N LEU A 633 27.21 -0.55 9.72
CA LEU A 633 25.75 -0.66 9.80
C LEU A 633 25.09 0.15 8.66
N SER A 634 24.15 -0.44 7.94
CA SER A 634 23.40 0.25 6.86
C SER A 634 22.51 1.37 7.39
N ASP A 635 21.98 1.25 8.60
CA ASP A 635 21.18 2.28 9.27
C ASP A 635 22.00 3.26 10.13
N GLN A 636 23.34 3.29 10.02
CA GLN A 636 24.17 4.21 10.81
C GLN A 636 23.84 5.70 10.59
N LEU A 637 23.14 6.03 9.49
CA LEU A 637 22.70 7.39 9.15
C LEU A 637 21.18 7.57 9.22
N LEU A 638 20.44 6.70 9.92
CA LEU A 638 18.98 6.80 10.04
C LEU A 638 18.51 8.16 10.60
N GLY A 639 19.26 8.74 11.53
CA GLY A 639 19.00 10.09 12.03
C GLY A 639 19.14 11.18 10.95
N GLN A 640 20.15 11.05 10.09
CA GLN A 640 20.36 11.98 8.98
C GLN A 640 19.29 11.82 7.89
N PHE A 641 18.86 10.59 7.60
CA PHE A 641 17.67 10.31 6.77
C PHE A 641 16.45 11.06 7.32
N HIS A 642 16.16 10.90 8.62
CA HIS A 642 15.06 11.62 9.26
C HIS A 642 15.20 13.14 9.18
N ALA A 643 16.41 13.67 9.36
CA ALA A 643 16.67 15.10 9.24
C ALA A 643 16.37 15.63 7.83
N TYR A 644 16.73 14.89 6.78
CA TYR A 644 16.40 15.27 5.40
C TYR A 644 14.89 15.30 5.14
N VAL A 645 14.16 14.22 5.47
CA VAL A 645 12.70 14.15 5.21
C VAL A 645 11.89 15.10 6.10
N ASN A 646 12.48 15.59 7.19
CA ASN A 646 11.88 16.62 8.06
C ASN A 646 12.29 18.06 7.71
N GLY A 647 13.16 18.27 6.72
CA GLY A 647 13.65 19.61 6.37
C GLY A 647 14.55 20.24 7.44
N LEU A 648 15.27 19.42 8.22
CA LEU A 648 16.26 19.86 9.21
C LEU A 648 17.67 20.01 8.60
N GLY A 649 17.87 19.52 7.37
CA GLY A 649 19.15 19.59 6.67
C GLY A 649 20.20 18.62 7.22
N HIS A 650 21.48 19.00 7.12
CA HIS A 650 22.58 18.21 7.66
C HIS A 650 22.68 18.39 9.18
N ILE A 651 22.67 17.28 9.91
CA ILE A 651 22.88 17.24 11.37
C ILE A 651 24.29 16.75 11.72
N LEU A 652 24.98 16.12 10.78
CA LEU A 652 26.39 15.70 10.86
C LEU A 652 27.21 16.41 9.76
N PRO A 653 28.55 16.46 9.87
CA PRO A 653 29.38 17.08 8.84
C PRO A 653 29.18 16.41 7.46
N VAL A 654 29.07 17.21 6.41
CA VAL A 654 28.72 16.73 5.05
C VAL A 654 29.72 15.69 4.56
N GLU A 655 31.02 15.93 4.78
CA GLU A 655 32.09 15.01 4.35
C GLU A 655 32.01 13.65 5.06
N ARG A 656 31.49 13.63 6.30
CA ARG A 656 31.31 12.40 7.08
C ARG A 656 30.12 11.61 6.56
N VAL A 657 29.01 12.30 6.28
CA VAL A 657 27.80 11.70 5.69
C VAL A 657 28.13 11.08 4.33
N GLU A 658 28.83 11.81 3.45
CA GLU A 658 29.23 11.31 2.13
C GLU A 658 30.12 10.06 2.25
N SER A 659 31.13 10.11 3.12
CA SER A 659 32.05 8.98 3.34
C SER A 659 31.35 7.76 3.95
N ALA A 660 30.49 7.95 4.95
CA ALA A 660 29.73 6.85 5.55
C ALA A 660 28.77 6.20 4.55
N LEU A 661 28.07 6.99 3.73
CA LEU A 661 27.25 6.45 2.63
C LEU A 661 28.10 5.69 1.60
N ALA A 662 29.35 6.12 1.36
CA ALA A 662 30.29 5.40 0.48
C ALA A 662 30.70 4.06 1.07
N ALA A 663 30.97 4.03 2.37
CA ALA A 663 31.27 2.80 3.09
C ALA A 663 30.08 1.83 3.07
N ILE A 664 28.85 2.30 3.29
CA ILE A 664 27.65 1.45 3.25
C ILE A 664 27.52 0.77 1.88
N VAL A 665 27.59 1.54 0.79
CA VAL A 665 27.50 0.97 -0.57
C VAL A 665 28.67 0.03 -0.84
N ALA A 666 29.90 0.45 -0.57
CA ALA A 666 31.09 -0.34 -0.87
C ALA A 666 31.14 -1.68 -0.11
N HIS A 667 30.71 -1.69 1.15
CA HIS A 667 30.93 -2.83 2.05
C HIS A 667 29.67 -3.69 2.24
N ASN A 668 28.46 -3.12 2.12
CA ASN A 668 27.22 -3.84 2.39
C ASN A 668 26.47 -4.27 1.12
N HIS A 669 26.71 -3.66 -0.03
CA HIS A 669 26.04 -4.04 -1.29
C HIS A 669 26.63 -5.34 -1.85
N ARG A 670 25.76 -6.22 -2.36
CA ARG A 670 26.12 -7.44 -3.06
C ARG A 670 25.31 -7.52 -4.35
N ASP A 671 25.99 -7.78 -5.47
CA ASP A 671 25.33 -8.10 -6.75
C ASP A 671 24.75 -9.52 -6.78
N ASP A 672 25.33 -10.43 -5.99
CA ASP A 672 25.03 -11.86 -5.97
C ASP A 672 25.24 -12.40 -4.55
N LEU A 673 24.29 -13.21 -4.07
CA LEU A 673 24.26 -13.79 -2.73
C LEU A 673 24.52 -15.31 -2.72
N SER A 674 24.92 -15.91 -3.84
CA SER A 674 25.12 -17.36 -3.96
C SER A 674 26.23 -17.90 -3.05
N ALA A 675 27.18 -17.04 -2.68
CA ALA A 675 28.28 -17.33 -1.75
C ALA A 675 28.13 -16.59 -0.40
N HIS A 676 27.02 -15.90 -0.16
CA HIS A 676 26.75 -15.21 1.11
C HIS A 676 26.14 -16.19 2.11
N GLU A 677 26.85 -16.42 3.20
CA GLU A 677 26.38 -17.30 4.28
C GLU A 677 25.39 -16.53 5.17
N SER A 678 24.15 -17.03 5.27
CA SER A 678 23.16 -16.53 6.23
C SER A 678 22.41 -17.68 6.87
N THR A 679 22.27 -17.63 8.18
CA THR A 679 21.41 -18.54 8.97
C THR A 679 20.15 -17.83 9.48
N GLN A 680 19.86 -16.64 8.93
CA GLN A 680 18.76 -15.76 9.33
C GLN A 680 17.58 -15.91 8.34
N ARG A 681 16.59 -15.02 8.36
CA ARG A 681 15.53 -15.05 7.33
C ARG A 681 16.13 -14.61 6.00
N VAL A 682 15.61 -15.15 4.91
CA VAL A 682 16.20 -14.96 3.57
C VAL A 682 15.18 -14.28 2.67
N TYR A 683 15.37 -12.99 2.43
CA TYR A 683 14.53 -12.20 1.51
C TYR A 683 15.13 -12.06 0.12
N ALA A 684 16.42 -12.37 -0.03
CA ALA A 684 17.13 -12.51 -1.30
C ALA A 684 18.06 -13.73 -1.25
N LEU A 685 18.16 -14.49 -2.34
CA LEU A 685 18.97 -15.70 -2.40
C LEU A 685 19.59 -15.94 -3.79
N ASN A 686 20.65 -16.76 -3.83
CA ASN A 686 21.31 -17.18 -5.07
C ASN A 686 21.84 -15.99 -5.90
N ASP A 687 21.42 -15.88 -7.15
CA ASP A 687 21.79 -14.85 -8.12
C ASP A 687 21.12 -13.49 -7.88
N GLU A 688 20.38 -13.35 -6.77
CA GLU A 688 19.83 -12.07 -6.32
C GLU A 688 20.87 -11.27 -5.54
N GLY A 689 20.85 -9.96 -5.73
CA GLY A 689 21.62 -9.00 -4.94
C GLY A 689 20.80 -8.31 -3.85
N GLY A 690 21.48 -7.49 -3.04
CA GLY A 690 20.85 -6.60 -2.06
C GLY A 690 21.85 -5.85 -1.21
N LEU A 691 21.35 -4.98 -0.33
CA LEU A 691 22.16 -4.28 0.67
C LEU A 691 22.04 -4.98 2.03
N LEU A 692 23.12 -5.62 2.47
CA LEU A 692 23.16 -6.29 3.77
C LEU A 692 22.98 -5.28 4.91
N LEU A 693 22.39 -5.69 6.03
CA LEU A 693 22.23 -4.79 7.19
C LEU A 693 23.56 -4.43 7.83
N ALA A 694 24.54 -5.35 7.86
CA ALA A 694 25.90 -5.02 8.26
C ALA A 694 26.98 -5.88 7.60
N SER A 695 28.20 -5.34 7.54
CA SER A 695 29.40 -6.07 7.15
C SER A 695 30.62 -5.67 7.97
N TRP A 696 31.69 -6.47 7.95
CA TRP A 696 32.93 -6.25 8.72
C TRP A 696 34.15 -6.28 7.81
N PRO A 697 34.33 -5.25 6.95
CA PRO A 697 35.40 -5.23 5.95
C PRO A 697 36.81 -5.28 6.55
N ASN A 698 36.95 -4.77 7.78
CA ASN A 698 38.21 -4.70 8.52
C ASN A 698 38.37 -5.80 9.59
N GLY A 699 37.50 -6.81 9.58
CA GLY A 699 37.40 -7.80 10.67
C GLY A 699 36.65 -7.26 11.88
N GLY A 700 36.69 -8.00 13.00
CA GLY A 700 35.98 -7.61 14.23
C GLY A 700 34.50 -8.00 14.27
N ARG A 701 34.05 -8.91 13.39
CA ARG A 701 32.71 -9.50 13.46
C ARG A 701 32.55 -10.25 14.79
N PRO A 702 31.58 -9.88 15.65
CA PRO A 702 31.30 -10.59 16.89
C PRO A 702 31.00 -12.07 16.63
N ALA A 703 31.18 -12.93 17.63
CA ALA A 703 30.87 -14.35 17.51
C ALA A 703 29.37 -14.58 17.23
N ILE A 704 28.51 -13.71 17.77
CA ILE A 704 27.08 -13.66 17.50
C ILE A 704 26.68 -12.20 17.24
N PRO A 705 26.75 -11.72 15.99
CA PRO A 705 26.32 -10.37 15.64
C PRO A 705 24.80 -10.23 15.79
N PHE A 706 24.26 -9.02 15.64
CA PHE A 706 22.81 -8.81 15.70
C PHE A 706 22.07 -9.70 14.70
N VAL A 707 20.88 -10.14 15.12
CA VAL A 707 20.16 -11.30 14.55
C VAL A 707 19.75 -11.14 13.09
N TYR A 708 19.77 -9.91 12.57
CA TYR A 708 19.38 -9.58 11.19
C TYR A 708 20.55 -9.09 10.32
N SER A 709 21.78 -9.13 10.83
CA SER A 709 22.97 -8.56 10.16
C SER A 709 23.23 -9.06 8.73
N ASP A 710 22.83 -10.28 8.42
CA ASP A 710 23.03 -10.92 7.12
C ASP A 710 21.77 -10.89 6.23
N GLU A 711 20.67 -10.26 6.70
CA GLU A 711 19.44 -10.03 5.92
C GLU A 711 19.57 -8.79 5.02
N VAL A 712 18.62 -8.65 4.08
CA VAL A 712 18.43 -7.47 3.23
C VAL A 712 17.00 -6.97 3.41
N TRP A 713 16.81 -5.71 3.79
CA TRP A 713 15.49 -5.15 4.10
C TRP A 713 15.15 -4.02 3.13
N THR A 714 14.03 -4.14 2.41
CA THR A 714 13.70 -3.17 1.34
C THR A 714 13.52 -1.76 1.86
N GLY A 715 12.95 -1.59 3.04
CA GLY A 715 12.83 -0.26 3.65
C GLY A 715 14.16 0.38 4.04
N VAL A 716 15.17 -0.43 4.41
CA VAL A 716 16.53 0.05 4.69
C VAL A 716 17.23 0.41 3.38
N GLU A 717 17.10 -0.42 2.35
CA GLU A 717 17.61 -0.12 1.01
C GLU A 717 17.05 1.21 0.47
N HIS A 718 15.73 1.43 0.59
CA HIS A 718 15.09 2.68 0.20
C HIS A 718 15.57 3.89 1.01
N GLN A 719 15.72 3.78 2.34
CA GLN A 719 16.19 4.92 3.14
C GLN A 719 17.66 5.26 2.82
N VAL A 720 18.51 4.25 2.59
CA VAL A 720 19.90 4.46 2.17
C VAL A 720 19.94 5.10 0.79
N ALA A 721 19.16 4.60 -0.17
CA ALA A 721 19.06 5.18 -1.51
C ALA A 721 18.55 6.64 -1.47
N ALA A 722 17.54 6.94 -0.66
CA ALA A 722 17.08 8.31 -0.46
C ALA A 722 18.17 9.21 0.14
N SER A 723 18.92 8.71 1.13
CA SER A 723 20.03 9.43 1.74
C SER A 723 21.18 9.68 0.76
N LEU A 724 21.48 8.71 -0.13
CA LEU A 724 22.42 8.86 -1.23
C LEU A 724 21.97 9.96 -2.21
N LEU A 725 20.67 10.02 -2.54
CA LEU A 725 20.12 11.09 -3.38
C LEU A 725 20.29 12.47 -2.72
N PHE A 726 19.92 12.61 -1.44
CA PHE A 726 20.14 13.87 -0.70
C PHE A 726 21.61 14.29 -0.64
N ALA A 727 22.53 13.32 -0.60
CA ALA A 727 23.98 13.56 -0.65
C ALA A 727 24.54 13.72 -2.09
N GLY A 728 23.69 13.76 -3.13
CA GLY A 728 24.10 13.93 -4.52
C GLY A 728 24.77 12.70 -5.16
N ARG A 729 24.72 11.53 -4.51
CA ARG A 729 25.31 10.26 -4.99
C ARG A 729 24.28 9.44 -5.78
N TYR A 730 23.85 10.02 -6.89
CA TYR A 730 22.74 9.49 -7.68
C TYR A 730 23.00 8.10 -8.25
N ASP A 731 24.18 7.84 -8.81
CA ASP A 731 24.51 6.54 -9.41
C ASP A 731 24.50 5.41 -8.38
N ASP A 732 24.96 5.69 -7.16
CA ASP A 732 24.92 4.73 -6.05
C ASP A 732 23.48 4.45 -5.60
N ALA A 733 22.63 5.49 -5.54
CA ALA A 733 21.21 5.31 -5.25
C ALA A 733 20.54 4.43 -6.32
N LEU A 734 20.83 4.66 -7.60
CA LEU A 734 20.32 3.83 -8.69
C LEU A 734 20.84 2.40 -8.62
N LEU A 735 22.09 2.18 -8.20
CA LEU A 735 22.64 0.83 -8.01
C LEU A 735 21.82 0.06 -6.98
N VAL A 736 21.58 0.66 -5.81
CA VAL A 736 20.79 0.04 -4.72
C VAL A 736 19.36 -0.24 -5.21
N GLU A 737 18.69 0.74 -5.81
CA GLU A 737 17.30 0.59 -6.26
C GLU A 737 17.15 -0.42 -7.40
N ARG A 738 18.07 -0.45 -8.38
CA ARG A 738 18.03 -1.47 -9.45
C ARG A 738 18.25 -2.87 -8.90
N THR A 739 19.14 -3.02 -7.93
CA THR A 739 19.40 -4.29 -7.25
C THR A 739 18.14 -4.77 -6.52
N LEU A 740 17.51 -3.87 -5.75
CA LEU A 740 16.26 -4.16 -5.05
C LEU A 740 15.14 -4.53 -6.02
N ARG A 741 14.84 -3.67 -7.01
CA ARG A 741 13.71 -3.85 -7.93
C ARG A 741 13.87 -5.04 -8.87
N ALA A 742 15.10 -5.52 -9.11
CA ALA A 742 15.33 -6.76 -9.84
C ALA A 742 14.70 -7.99 -9.15
N ARG A 743 14.56 -7.99 -7.82
CA ARG A 743 13.93 -9.08 -7.05
C ARG A 743 12.40 -9.13 -7.19
N TYR A 744 11.80 -8.06 -7.69
CA TYR A 744 10.35 -7.85 -7.81
C TYR A 744 9.93 -7.73 -9.27
N ASP A 745 10.23 -8.76 -10.06
CA ASP A 745 10.02 -8.83 -11.51
C ASP A 745 8.63 -9.32 -11.94
N GLY A 746 7.81 -9.80 -11.00
CA GLY A 746 6.53 -10.48 -11.24
C GLY A 746 6.65 -12.00 -11.41
N GLY A 747 7.85 -12.50 -11.70
CA GLY A 747 8.16 -13.92 -11.78
C GLY A 747 8.31 -14.54 -10.40
N HIS A 748 9.27 -14.03 -9.61
CA HIS A 748 9.55 -14.51 -8.26
C HIS A 748 8.70 -13.81 -7.19
N ARG A 749 8.56 -12.48 -7.30
CA ARG A 749 7.78 -11.65 -6.36
C ARG A 749 6.99 -10.59 -7.11
N SER A 750 5.82 -10.21 -6.60
CA SER A 750 5.00 -9.15 -7.21
C SER A 750 5.69 -7.78 -7.10
N PRO A 751 5.72 -6.95 -8.17
CA PRO A 751 6.25 -5.58 -8.12
C PRO A 751 5.62 -4.69 -7.05
N TRP A 752 4.38 -4.98 -6.65
CA TRP A 752 3.55 -4.21 -5.71
C TRP A 752 3.48 -4.83 -4.31
N ASN A 753 4.35 -5.79 -4.01
CA ASN A 753 4.35 -6.54 -2.75
C ASN A 753 5.78 -6.72 -2.24
N GLU A 754 6.41 -5.64 -1.78
CA GLU A 754 7.67 -5.75 -1.09
C GLU A 754 7.52 -6.43 0.27
N ILE A 755 8.38 -7.43 0.50
CA ILE A 755 8.32 -8.31 1.67
C ILE A 755 9.43 -8.02 2.67
N GLU A 756 9.10 -8.16 3.95
CA GLU A 756 10.03 -8.32 5.06
C GLU A 756 9.40 -9.37 5.99
N CYS A 757 8.98 -9.03 7.21
CA CYS A 757 8.16 -9.90 8.03
C CYS A 757 6.70 -9.95 7.49
N GLY A 758 6.50 -10.46 6.28
CA GLY A 758 5.19 -10.54 5.61
C GLY A 758 5.09 -9.68 4.34
N ASN A 759 3.95 -9.82 3.67
CA ASN A 759 3.53 -9.10 2.47
C ASN A 759 3.22 -7.63 2.75
N HIS A 760 3.41 -6.77 1.75
CA HIS A 760 3.08 -5.35 1.75
C HIS A 760 3.62 -4.65 3.01
N TYR A 761 4.91 -4.85 3.26
CA TYR A 761 5.53 -4.45 4.52
C TYR A 761 5.70 -2.93 4.59
N ALA A 762 5.30 -2.32 5.70
CA ALA A 762 5.21 -0.88 5.87
C ALA A 762 6.55 -0.15 5.73
N ARG A 763 7.68 -0.82 6.00
CA ARG A 763 9.00 -0.23 5.82
C ARG A 763 9.30 0.15 4.36
N SER A 764 8.68 -0.54 3.39
CA SER A 764 8.79 -0.21 1.95
C SER A 764 8.21 1.17 1.60
N LEU A 765 7.34 1.74 2.45
CA LEU A 765 6.82 3.09 2.30
C LEU A 765 7.90 4.17 2.50
N ALA A 766 9.13 3.79 2.86
CA ALA A 766 10.30 4.67 2.79
C ALA A 766 10.62 5.12 1.36
N SER A 767 10.20 4.35 0.34
CA SER A 767 10.41 4.64 -1.09
C SER A 767 9.94 6.03 -1.53
N TRP A 768 8.93 6.63 -0.87
CA TRP A 768 8.53 8.00 -1.17
C TRP A 768 9.65 9.03 -0.91
N ALA A 769 10.58 8.73 0.00
CA ALA A 769 11.74 9.58 0.24
C ALA A 769 12.67 9.67 -0.98
N LEU A 770 12.60 8.73 -1.94
CA LEU A 770 13.34 8.82 -3.20
C LEU A 770 12.89 10.03 -4.03
N LEU A 771 11.59 10.32 -4.03
CA LEU A 771 11.06 11.53 -4.67
C LEU A 771 11.65 12.79 -4.02
N LEU A 772 11.64 12.83 -2.70
CA LEU A 772 12.16 13.97 -1.93
C LEU A 772 13.67 14.15 -2.13
N GLY A 773 14.43 13.06 -2.09
CA GLY A 773 15.88 13.08 -2.28
C GLY A 773 16.28 13.49 -3.69
N ALA A 774 15.60 12.97 -4.72
CA ALA A 774 15.91 13.29 -6.11
C ALA A 774 15.55 14.73 -6.50
N THR A 775 14.45 15.27 -5.96
CA THR A 775 13.90 16.58 -6.33
C THR A 775 14.30 17.70 -5.38
N GLY A 776 14.73 17.35 -4.16
CA GLY A 776 14.91 18.29 -3.06
C GLY A 776 13.61 18.98 -2.63
N ALA A 777 12.44 18.42 -3.00
CA ALA A 777 11.15 19.01 -2.68
C ALA A 777 10.91 19.08 -1.16
N GLN A 778 10.54 20.25 -0.66
CA GLN A 778 10.31 20.51 0.76
C GLN A 778 9.13 21.48 0.93
N TRP A 779 8.24 21.16 1.88
CA TRP A 779 7.12 22.02 2.26
C TRP A 779 7.17 22.34 3.75
N ASP A 780 6.97 23.62 4.08
CA ASP A 780 6.96 24.12 5.44
C ASP A 780 5.78 25.07 5.66
N ALA A 781 4.64 24.53 6.10
CA ALA A 781 3.41 25.29 6.30
C ALA A 781 3.54 26.43 7.33
N PRO A 782 4.23 26.26 8.50
CA PRO A 782 4.38 27.36 9.46
C PRO A 782 5.05 28.61 8.90
N THR A 783 5.94 28.45 7.92
CA THR A 783 6.64 29.57 7.26
C THR A 783 6.11 29.88 5.85
N GLY A 784 5.29 29.00 5.28
CA GLY A 784 4.76 29.11 3.92
C GLY A 784 5.83 28.91 2.84
N VAL A 785 6.87 28.12 3.10
CA VAL A 785 7.98 27.92 2.16
C VAL A 785 7.80 26.61 1.40
N LEU A 786 7.77 26.70 0.06
CA LEU A 786 7.89 25.56 -0.85
C LEU A 786 9.23 25.66 -1.56
N SER A 787 10.07 24.64 -1.48
CA SER A 787 11.40 24.65 -2.11
C SER A 787 11.70 23.38 -2.88
N PHE A 788 12.56 23.54 -3.89
CA PHE A 788 13.08 22.47 -4.74
C PHE A 788 14.60 22.58 -4.84
N ALA A 789 15.29 21.45 -4.91
CA ALA A 789 16.73 21.38 -5.15
C ALA A 789 17.07 20.07 -5.89
N PRO A 790 16.70 19.93 -7.18
CA PRO A 790 16.90 18.69 -7.92
C PRO A 790 18.37 18.28 -8.02
N CYS A 791 18.64 16.98 -7.98
CA CYS A 791 19.99 16.44 -8.17
C CYS A 791 20.51 16.70 -9.59
N ALA A 792 21.79 17.05 -9.76
CA ALA A 792 22.34 17.42 -11.07
C ALA A 792 22.19 16.33 -12.16
N SER A 793 22.15 15.05 -11.78
CA SER A 793 22.02 13.90 -12.68
C SER A 793 20.61 13.69 -13.24
N THR A 794 19.53 14.22 -12.63
CA THR A 794 18.16 14.17 -13.19
C THR A 794 18.08 14.88 -14.54
N SER A 795 19.05 15.75 -14.82
CA SER A 795 19.16 16.51 -16.07
C SER A 795 19.89 15.79 -17.22
N SER A 796 20.49 14.62 -16.99
CA SER A 796 21.48 14.01 -17.92
C SER A 796 21.11 12.66 -18.53
N ALA A 797 19.99 12.04 -18.14
CA ALA A 797 19.61 10.70 -18.60
C ALA A 797 18.43 10.70 -19.59
N THR A 798 18.59 11.38 -20.73
CA THR A 798 17.93 10.95 -21.97
C THR A 798 19.00 10.68 -23.03
N GLN A 799 18.94 9.48 -23.59
CA GLN A 799 19.98 8.84 -24.38
C GLN A 799 20.49 9.66 -25.58
N GLY A 800 21.79 9.59 -25.82
CA GLY A 800 22.38 9.68 -27.17
C GLY A 800 22.93 11.05 -27.58
N GLY A 801 24.27 11.14 -27.54
CA GLY A 801 25.13 12.06 -28.28
C GLY A 801 24.49 13.28 -28.96
N GLY A 802 24.52 14.42 -28.28
CA GLY A 802 24.23 15.73 -28.86
C GLY A 802 24.62 16.84 -27.89
N SER A 803 25.55 17.69 -28.29
CA SER A 803 25.90 18.90 -27.54
C SER A 803 24.68 19.83 -27.43
N GLY A 804 24.16 20.02 -26.21
CA GLY A 804 23.65 21.31 -25.77
C GLY A 804 22.13 21.56 -25.75
N THR A 805 21.34 20.80 -25.00
CA THR A 805 20.11 21.30 -24.33
C THR A 805 19.86 20.46 -23.08
N GLN A 806 19.87 21.08 -21.90
CA GLN A 806 19.41 20.47 -20.65
C GLN A 806 17.88 20.37 -20.81
N GLY A 807 17.33 19.16 -20.71
CA GLY A 807 15.89 18.93 -20.87
C GLY A 807 15.09 19.62 -19.77
N THR A 808 13.80 19.86 -20.00
CA THR A 808 12.86 20.28 -18.95
C THR A 808 12.70 19.14 -17.96
N GLU A 809 13.07 19.38 -16.70
CA GLU A 809 12.84 18.46 -15.59
C GLU A 809 11.39 18.59 -15.12
N ARG A 810 10.75 17.48 -14.80
CA ARG A 810 9.34 17.46 -14.36
C ARG A 810 9.17 16.52 -13.17
N PHE A 811 8.50 16.98 -12.12
CA PHE A 811 8.31 16.21 -10.90
C PHE A 811 6.93 16.41 -10.28
N LEU A 812 6.43 15.39 -9.59
CA LEU A 812 5.34 15.52 -8.63
C LEU A 812 5.80 16.30 -7.39
N PHE A 813 4.95 17.16 -6.85
CA PHE A 813 5.10 17.72 -5.52
C PHE A 813 3.77 17.66 -4.75
N THR A 814 3.86 17.59 -3.42
CA THR A 814 2.70 17.70 -2.52
C THR A 814 3.00 18.68 -1.39
N THR A 815 1.96 19.33 -0.89
CA THR A 815 1.95 20.16 0.31
C THR A 815 0.84 19.67 1.24
N GLY A 816 0.62 20.35 2.38
CA GLY A 816 -0.49 20.02 3.28
C GLY A 816 -1.88 20.27 2.69
N THR A 817 -2.01 21.07 1.62
CA THR A 817 -3.30 21.53 1.07
C THR A 817 -3.41 21.43 -0.45
N GLY A 818 -2.33 21.16 -1.18
CA GLY A 818 -2.35 21.04 -2.62
C GLY A 818 -1.24 20.16 -3.17
N TRP A 819 -1.40 19.68 -4.40
CA TRP A 819 -0.43 18.83 -5.08
C TRP A 819 -0.46 19.03 -6.59
N GLY A 820 0.66 18.78 -7.26
CA GLY A 820 0.71 18.84 -8.71
C GLY A 820 2.11 18.68 -9.27
N ARG A 821 2.39 19.31 -10.41
CA ARG A 821 3.65 19.17 -11.15
C ARG A 821 4.49 20.43 -11.10
N VAL A 822 5.78 20.26 -10.89
CA VAL A 822 6.77 21.31 -11.12
C VAL A 822 7.54 21.00 -12.39
N GLU A 823 7.67 21.98 -13.28
CA GLU A 823 8.55 21.92 -14.44
C GLU A 823 9.70 22.91 -14.28
N ILE A 824 10.94 22.45 -14.43
CA ILE A 824 12.14 23.27 -14.31
C ILE A 824 12.90 23.19 -15.63
N ASP A 825 13.01 24.31 -16.33
CA ASP A 825 13.84 24.47 -17.52
C ASP A 825 14.96 25.50 -17.26
N ARG A 826 15.77 25.80 -18.28
CA ARG A 826 16.89 26.76 -18.14
C ARG A 826 16.44 28.18 -17.83
N ASP A 827 15.21 28.55 -18.20
CA ASP A 827 14.71 29.91 -18.20
C ASP A 827 13.68 30.15 -17.08
N ALA A 828 13.01 29.11 -16.58
CA ALA A 828 11.95 29.23 -15.60
C ALA A 828 11.69 27.95 -14.78
N LEU A 829 11.06 28.15 -13.63
CA LEU A 829 10.30 27.13 -12.91
C LEU A 829 8.80 27.39 -13.12
N THR A 830 8.02 26.37 -13.46
CA THR A 830 6.57 26.45 -13.62
C THR A 830 5.89 25.52 -12.63
N LEU A 831 4.96 26.04 -11.83
CA LEU A 831 4.08 25.23 -10.98
C LEU A 831 2.77 24.99 -11.72
N HIS A 832 2.33 23.75 -11.75
CA HIS A 832 1.01 23.31 -12.17
C HIS A 832 0.32 22.69 -10.96
N LEU A 833 -0.78 23.29 -10.50
CA LEU A 833 -1.52 22.76 -9.37
C LEU A 833 -2.64 21.86 -9.89
N ASP A 834 -2.50 20.55 -9.70
CA ASP A 834 -3.42 19.56 -10.23
C ASP A 834 -4.61 19.33 -9.27
N GLY A 835 -4.37 19.40 -7.95
CA GLY A 835 -5.42 19.30 -6.93
C GLY A 835 -5.19 20.17 -5.69
N GLY A 836 -6.29 20.54 -5.01
CA GLY A 836 -6.27 21.34 -3.79
C GLY A 836 -5.97 22.83 -4.01
N GLU A 837 -5.31 23.45 -3.03
CA GLU A 837 -4.93 24.86 -3.02
C GLU A 837 -3.51 25.08 -2.49
N LEU A 838 -2.85 26.13 -3.01
CA LEU A 838 -1.54 26.58 -2.53
C LEU A 838 -1.63 28.03 -2.05
N ASP A 839 -1.12 28.28 -0.84
CA ASP A 839 -0.80 29.62 -0.33
C ASP A 839 0.68 29.59 0.11
N ILE A 840 1.56 30.07 -0.76
CA ILE A 840 3.02 30.00 -0.60
C ILE A 840 3.53 31.41 -0.29
N ALA A 841 4.17 31.57 0.86
CA ALA A 841 4.85 32.81 1.23
C ALA A 841 6.13 33.02 0.41
N ASP A 842 6.92 31.97 0.21
CA ASP A 842 8.17 32.00 -0.56
C ASP A 842 8.39 30.68 -1.33
N LEU A 843 8.58 30.80 -2.65
CA LEU A 843 8.95 29.70 -3.54
C LEU A 843 10.45 29.75 -3.80
N GLN A 844 11.16 28.65 -3.54
CA GLN A 844 12.62 28.61 -3.66
C GLN A 844 13.12 27.51 -4.61
N LEU A 845 14.22 27.80 -5.31
CA LEU A 845 14.99 26.83 -6.08
C LEU A 845 16.48 26.90 -5.67
N HIS A 846 17.05 25.79 -5.23
CA HIS A 846 18.42 25.73 -4.67
C HIS A 846 18.66 26.82 -3.60
N GLY A 847 17.67 27.02 -2.72
CA GLY A 847 17.69 28.02 -1.65
C GLY A 847 17.53 29.48 -2.10
N ARG A 848 17.32 29.75 -3.39
CA ARG A 848 17.08 31.10 -3.92
C ARG A 848 15.58 31.35 -4.06
N SER A 849 15.08 32.44 -3.47
CA SER A 849 13.70 32.89 -3.65
C SER A 849 13.43 33.27 -5.11
N LEU A 850 12.35 32.75 -5.66
CA LEU A 850 11.86 32.98 -7.03
C LEU A 850 10.57 33.79 -7.08
N GLY A 851 9.76 33.72 -6.02
CA GLY A 851 8.47 34.40 -5.96
C GLY A 851 7.89 34.39 -4.55
N LEU A 852 7.16 35.45 -4.21
CA LEU A 852 6.56 35.66 -2.89
C LEU A 852 5.04 35.79 -3.00
N GLY A 853 4.31 35.29 -2.00
CA GLY A 853 2.85 35.45 -1.88
C GLY A 853 2.08 34.84 -3.05
N ILE A 854 2.42 33.61 -3.41
CA ILE A 854 1.83 32.87 -4.53
C ILE A 854 0.58 32.17 -4.05
N ARG A 855 -0.51 32.32 -4.81
CA ARG A 855 -1.78 31.63 -4.57
C ARG A 855 -2.25 30.96 -5.82
N LEU A 856 -2.47 29.65 -5.74
CA LEU A 856 -2.97 28.85 -6.85
C LEU A 856 -4.13 27.98 -6.38
N ARG A 857 -5.08 27.76 -7.27
CA ARG A 857 -6.17 26.78 -7.15
C ARG A 857 -5.97 25.64 -8.14
N ALA A 858 -6.65 24.51 -7.91
CA ALA A 858 -6.64 23.38 -8.83
C ALA A 858 -6.86 23.83 -10.28
N SER A 859 -6.12 23.21 -11.21
CA SER A 859 -6.01 23.54 -12.64
C SER A 859 -5.30 24.87 -12.99
N GLU A 860 -4.82 25.65 -12.02
CA GLU A 860 -4.02 26.85 -12.30
C GLU A 860 -2.54 26.51 -12.49
N SER A 861 -1.82 27.35 -13.23
CA SER A 861 -0.39 27.23 -13.41
C SER A 861 0.28 28.60 -13.41
N GLN A 862 1.49 28.68 -12.87
CA GLN A 862 2.26 29.92 -12.81
C GLN A 862 3.74 29.68 -13.10
N ARG A 863 4.30 30.53 -13.98
CA ARG A 863 5.71 30.48 -14.42
C ARG A 863 6.53 31.56 -13.72
N PHE A 864 7.71 31.18 -13.24
CA PHE A 864 8.66 32.01 -12.49
C PHE A 864 10.01 32.04 -13.22
N PRO A 865 10.40 33.17 -13.84
CA PRO A 865 11.66 33.26 -14.57
C PRO A 865 12.90 33.11 -13.67
N LEU A 866 13.86 32.29 -14.08
CA LEU A 866 15.17 32.13 -13.47
C LEU A 866 16.12 33.23 -14.02
N THR A 867 15.92 34.49 -13.62
CA THR A 867 16.76 35.59 -14.14
C THR A 867 18.24 35.39 -13.80
N THR A 868 19.14 35.48 -14.79
CA THR A 868 20.62 35.49 -14.62
C THR A 868 21.19 36.84 -14.17
N THR A 869 20.37 37.77 -13.66
CA THR A 869 20.85 39.13 -13.39
C THR A 869 21.50 39.20 -11.99
N PRO A 870 22.77 39.64 -11.87
CA PRO A 870 23.38 39.87 -10.56
C PRO A 870 22.58 40.95 -9.84
N THR A 871 22.14 40.69 -8.61
CA THR A 871 21.68 41.72 -7.71
C THR A 871 22.83 42.74 -7.56
N PRO A 872 22.64 44.03 -7.85
CA PRO A 872 23.66 45.02 -7.56
C PRO A 872 23.80 45.10 -6.04
N GLU A 873 25.03 44.96 -5.54
CA GLU A 873 25.39 45.28 -4.17
C GLU A 873 24.85 46.66 -3.82
N ALA A 874 23.92 46.73 -2.85
CA ALA A 874 23.59 47.97 -2.18
C ALA A 874 24.48 48.08 -0.94
N SER A 875 25.45 48.98 -1.09
CA SER A 875 26.43 49.53 -0.13
C SER A 875 26.00 49.73 1.31
#